data_AF-A0A956RTP8-F1
#
_entry.id   AF-A0A956RTP8-F1
#
_cell.length_a   1.000
_cell.length_b   1.000
_cell.length_c   1.000
_cell.angle_alpha   90.00
_cell.angle_beta   90.00
_cell.angle_gamma   90.00
#
_symmetry.space_group_name_H-M   'P 1'
#
loop_
_entity.id
_entity.type
_entity.pdbx_description
1 polymer ?
#
loop_
_entity_poly.entity_id
_entity_poly.type
_entity_poly.pdbx_seq_one_letter_code
_entity_poly.pdbx_strand_id
1 'polypeptide(L)'
;MSVNSLIIKKMMRFPKTVIEDEISLIPGVNILVGEKDTGKSMWLKMLDFMLGKDKGVEKSFGSKLAEKYDSASVIVDIAGKETLVERRWKEKGLLNKIIVDGTPMLSEEFSNEILEKLNIPILNFPKGNPYTERKWPSLSFRTLLRHIYRREDFWKDFADKQYDSEQHAALSLFAGFADKLFPDKYGDLVSKQKKVSTLEVMKDQFVDMLQEVSKELIVSKDLTVAFTSESIQKAKENLREQIDNLHNKRKIILEDLQQKALTETQKMENGLHLDQVNQISEQIVEYRARVKDYSMNLSQARNRLNELRSYFEVVQNEEEKLKRVQSAGSIIGNLKAKHCPVCDSLVEHRHTSDGTCYLCKNPQQTNDKAIEGGLARVEFDLRQLRAERIELAELISELEKEEKVSITEKRNIETEIQRLKSHLKPINMVIAAILPPEIGLIELKIGGLEEQILQLDRINETLKKRSGLSKQITKIETEISTLQADLEKLRCKIDFQSASDTITDSMNSYLNALNTDDPSRWTKGKVAFKIKDRSFDAFVAGDQWSSELGATSKVLFLLSYHYSLISLFNKENFLYPGLVILDFPPQLADGTSIADKENYLIEPFINLLAKPEYLNTQVIAAGRSFQGLENINRIKLNHVWT
;
A
#
# COMPACT_ATOMS: atom_id res chain seq x y z
N MET A 1 23.96 -23.95 12.30
CA MET A 1 24.78 -22.97 11.53
C MET A 1 23.80 -22.03 10.87
N SER A 2 23.87 -20.72 11.14
CA SER A 2 22.94 -19.77 10.53
C SER A 2 23.14 -19.77 9.01
N VAL A 3 22.03 -19.93 8.29
CA VAL A 3 22.00 -20.11 6.83
C VAL A 3 22.20 -18.77 6.10
N ASN A 4 22.38 -17.67 6.84
CA ASN A 4 22.18 -16.32 6.35
C ASN A 4 23.51 -15.54 6.23
N SER A 5 24.61 -16.18 5.80
CA SER A 5 25.92 -15.52 5.71
C SER A 5 26.09 -14.68 4.44
N LEU A 6 26.76 -13.53 4.55
CA LEU A 6 27.16 -12.68 3.44
C LEU A 6 28.68 -12.48 3.46
N ILE A 7 29.39 -12.98 2.45
CA ILE A 7 30.85 -12.91 2.36
C ILE A 7 31.27 -12.30 1.03
N ILE A 8 32.05 -11.24 1.06
CA ILE A 8 32.67 -10.67 -0.14
C ILE A 8 33.93 -11.47 -0.45
N LYS A 9 33.98 -12.13 -1.62
CA LYS A 9 35.13 -12.96 -2.02
C LYS A 9 36.12 -12.19 -2.89
N LYS A 10 35.62 -11.41 -3.84
CA LYS A 10 36.49 -10.71 -4.80
C LYS A 10 35.86 -9.41 -5.27
N MET A 11 36.67 -8.38 -5.41
CA MET A 11 36.28 -7.10 -5.99
C MET A 11 37.16 -6.80 -7.20
N MET A 12 36.55 -6.39 -8.31
CA MET A 12 37.24 -6.10 -9.57
C MET A 12 36.75 -4.76 -10.13
N ARG A 13 37.68 -3.99 -10.69
CA ARG A 13 37.41 -2.71 -11.35
C ARG A 13 38.01 -2.75 -12.75
N PHE A 14 37.24 -2.29 -13.72
CA PHE A 14 37.62 -2.35 -15.14
C PHE A 14 37.82 -0.93 -15.67
N PRO A 15 39.08 -0.45 -15.73
CA PRO A 15 39.40 0.82 -16.36
C PRO A 15 39.33 0.72 -17.89
N LYS A 16 39.27 1.87 -18.56
CA LYS A 16 39.35 1.96 -20.04
C LYS A 16 40.62 1.33 -20.63
N THR A 17 41.68 1.28 -19.82
CA THR A 17 42.98 0.68 -20.15
C THR A 17 43.04 -0.75 -19.62
N VAL A 18 43.70 -1.67 -20.33
CA VAL A 18 43.66 -3.15 -20.15
C VAL A 18 44.23 -3.68 -18.81
N ILE A 19 44.54 -2.82 -17.84
CA ILE A 19 45.06 -3.26 -16.53
C ILE A 19 43.87 -3.41 -15.58
N GLU A 20 43.46 -4.66 -15.33
CA GLU A 20 42.45 -5.00 -14.34
C GLU A 20 42.98 -4.74 -12.91
N ASP A 21 42.17 -4.06 -12.09
CA ASP A 21 42.45 -3.85 -10.67
C ASP A 21 41.57 -4.83 -9.85
N GLU A 22 42.18 -5.75 -9.11
CA GLU A 22 41.46 -6.73 -8.28
C GLU A 22 41.93 -6.79 -6.82
N ILE A 23 41.00 -7.13 -5.93
CA ILE A 23 41.26 -7.48 -4.53
C ILE A 23 40.51 -8.77 -4.19
N SER A 24 41.23 -9.72 -3.60
CA SER A 24 40.68 -10.98 -3.07
C SER A 24 40.55 -10.92 -1.55
N LEU A 25 39.39 -11.34 -1.06
CA LEU A 25 38.98 -11.31 0.34
C LEU A 25 38.60 -12.72 0.78
N ILE A 26 38.79 -13.03 2.06
CA ILE A 26 38.50 -14.34 2.65
C ILE A 26 37.53 -14.20 3.84
N PRO A 27 36.88 -15.28 4.30
CA PRO A 27 36.20 -15.29 5.59
C PRO A 27 37.19 -14.93 6.73
N GLY A 28 36.69 -14.36 7.82
CA GLY A 28 37.53 -13.81 8.89
C GLY A 28 37.79 -12.31 8.73
N VAL A 29 38.96 -11.86 9.18
CA VAL A 29 39.32 -10.42 9.18
C VAL A 29 40.20 -10.09 7.98
N ASN A 30 39.74 -9.13 7.18
CA ASN A 30 40.47 -8.59 6.02
C ASN A 30 40.85 -7.15 6.32
N ILE A 31 42.11 -6.79 6.06
CA ILE A 31 42.63 -5.46 6.34
C ILE A 31 43.23 -4.84 5.08
N LEU A 32 42.67 -3.71 4.65
CA LEU A 32 43.21 -2.85 3.60
C LEU A 32 44.12 -1.81 4.24
N VAL A 33 45.42 -1.92 3.98
CA VAL A 33 46.45 -1.05 4.55
C VAL A 33 47.15 -0.24 3.46
N GLY A 34 47.41 1.03 3.71
CA GLY A 34 48.18 1.89 2.83
C GLY A 34 48.24 3.32 3.33
N GLU A 35 49.15 4.11 2.79
CA GLU A 35 49.28 5.54 3.10
C GLU A 35 48.03 6.36 2.76
N LYS A 36 48.00 7.64 3.15
CA LYS A 36 46.93 8.54 2.74
C LYS A 36 46.83 8.55 1.20
N ASP A 37 45.60 8.65 0.68
CA ASP A 37 45.32 8.75 -0.76
C ASP A 37 45.71 7.51 -1.61
N THR A 38 45.90 6.36 -0.98
CA THR A 38 46.11 5.05 -1.66
C THR A 38 44.84 4.42 -2.23
N GLY A 39 43.68 5.08 -2.10
CA GLY A 39 42.41 4.60 -2.66
C GLY A 39 41.66 3.55 -1.81
N LYS A 40 42.03 3.35 -0.53
CA LYS A 40 41.33 2.44 0.41
C LYS A 40 39.84 2.73 0.53
N SER A 41 39.47 3.93 0.95
CA SER A 41 38.06 4.34 1.08
C SER A 41 37.34 4.32 -0.27
N MET A 42 38.06 4.39 -1.40
CA MET A 42 37.46 4.29 -2.74
C MET A 42 37.05 2.87 -3.09
N TRP A 43 37.84 1.86 -2.70
CA TRP A 43 37.41 0.47 -2.80
C TRP A 43 36.12 0.23 -2.00
N LEU A 44 36.07 0.67 -0.75
CA LEU A 44 34.87 0.49 0.09
C LEU A 44 33.67 1.31 -0.41
N LYS A 45 33.88 2.53 -0.92
CA LYS A 45 32.82 3.32 -1.58
C LYS A 45 32.31 2.67 -2.86
N MET A 46 33.15 1.97 -3.61
CA MET A 46 32.72 1.18 -4.77
C MET A 46 31.95 -0.07 -4.32
N LEU A 47 32.38 -0.77 -3.27
CA LEU A 47 31.60 -1.87 -2.68
C LEU A 47 30.20 -1.41 -2.27
N ASP A 48 30.11 -0.28 -1.55
CA ASP A 48 28.85 0.38 -1.18
C ASP A 48 27.98 0.73 -2.39
N PHE A 49 28.61 1.13 -3.50
CA PHE A 49 27.90 1.40 -4.76
C PHE A 49 27.34 0.12 -5.37
N MET A 50 28.14 -0.95 -5.43
CA MET A 50 27.74 -2.27 -5.94
C MET A 50 26.59 -2.87 -5.14
N LEU A 51 26.61 -2.71 -3.81
CA LEU A 51 25.61 -3.23 -2.88
C LEU A 51 24.33 -2.37 -2.79
N GLY A 52 23.87 -1.79 -3.91
CA GLY A 52 22.53 -1.19 -3.99
C GLY A 52 22.44 0.30 -3.67
N LYS A 53 23.50 1.09 -3.94
CA LYS A 53 23.40 2.55 -3.85
C LYS A 53 22.74 3.12 -5.10
N ASP A 54 21.60 3.78 -4.93
CA ASP A 54 20.82 4.35 -6.04
C ASP A 54 21.26 5.78 -6.44
N LYS A 55 22.41 6.26 -5.94
CA LYS A 55 22.99 7.53 -6.40
C LYS A 55 23.87 7.26 -7.60
N GLY A 56 23.69 8.05 -8.66
CA GLY A 56 24.54 7.99 -9.86
C GLY A 56 26.03 7.97 -9.53
N VAL A 57 26.82 7.37 -10.42
CA VAL A 57 28.23 6.97 -10.21
C VAL A 57 29.09 8.14 -9.70
N GLU A 58 28.94 9.31 -10.32
CA GLU A 58 29.67 10.53 -9.94
C GLU A 58 29.34 11.01 -8.52
N LYS A 59 28.08 10.88 -8.09
CA LYS A 59 27.67 11.22 -6.72
C LYS A 59 28.13 10.18 -5.69
N SER A 60 28.48 8.97 -6.14
CA SER A 60 28.85 7.86 -5.27
C SER A 60 30.32 7.87 -4.90
N PHE A 61 31.21 8.19 -5.86
CA PHE A 61 32.66 8.22 -5.62
C PHE A 61 33.42 9.29 -6.44
N GLY A 62 32.73 10.27 -7.06
CA GLY A 62 33.34 11.41 -7.74
C GLY A 62 33.50 11.24 -9.25
N SER A 63 33.52 12.36 -9.98
CA SER A 63 33.60 12.40 -11.45
C SER A 63 34.89 11.80 -12.01
N LYS A 64 36.05 12.11 -11.41
CA LYS A 64 37.36 11.58 -11.83
C LYS A 64 37.39 10.04 -11.89
N LEU A 65 36.82 9.39 -10.88
CA LEU A 65 36.77 7.92 -10.82
C LEU A 65 35.70 7.34 -11.75
N ALA A 66 34.56 8.02 -11.91
CA ALA A 66 33.52 7.64 -12.86
C ALA A 66 33.98 7.75 -14.34
N GLU A 67 34.99 8.57 -14.63
CA GLU A 67 35.65 8.66 -15.93
C GLU A 67 36.74 7.59 -16.12
N LYS A 68 37.48 7.27 -15.06
CA LYS A 68 38.58 6.30 -15.09
C LYS A 68 38.09 4.86 -15.37
N TYR A 69 36.98 4.48 -14.73
CA TYR A 69 36.43 3.13 -14.79
C TYR A 69 35.13 3.08 -15.59
N ASP A 70 34.95 1.99 -16.35
CA ASP A 70 33.76 1.76 -17.16
C ASP A 70 32.75 0.85 -16.44
N SER A 71 33.26 -0.10 -15.66
CA SER A 71 32.48 -1.02 -14.84
C SER A 71 33.23 -1.47 -13.58
N ALA A 72 32.48 -2.06 -12.65
CA ALA A 72 33.01 -2.77 -11.51
C ALA A 72 32.16 -4.01 -11.24
N SER A 73 32.78 -5.03 -10.63
CA SER A 73 32.09 -6.25 -10.23
C SER A 73 32.57 -6.75 -8.88
N VAL A 74 31.69 -7.42 -8.16
CA VAL A 74 31.98 -8.07 -6.90
C VAL A 74 31.43 -9.49 -6.92
N ILE A 75 32.24 -10.45 -6.51
CA ILE A 75 31.82 -11.83 -6.25
C ILE A 75 31.45 -11.90 -4.78
N VAL A 76 30.19 -12.20 -4.51
CA VAL A 76 29.61 -12.28 -3.18
C VAL A 76 29.08 -13.68 -2.96
N ASP A 77 29.43 -14.30 -1.85
CA ASP A 77 28.82 -15.54 -1.38
C ASP A 77 27.66 -15.18 -0.45
N ILE A 78 26.45 -15.56 -0.86
CA ILE A 78 25.21 -15.32 -0.12
C ILE A 78 24.65 -16.68 0.26
N ALA A 79 24.59 -16.98 1.56
CA ALA A 79 24.09 -18.25 2.08
C ALA A 79 24.76 -19.51 1.49
N GLY A 80 26.07 -19.43 1.17
CA GLY A 80 26.84 -20.52 0.55
C GLY A 80 26.76 -20.56 -0.98
N LYS A 81 26.06 -19.62 -1.61
CA LYS A 81 25.94 -19.51 -3.07
C LYS A 81 26.70 -18.30 -3.59
N GLU A 82 27.67 -18.54 -4.48
CA GLU A 82 28.36 -17.47 -5.18
C GLU A 82 27.42 -16.76 -6.16
N THR A 83 27.44 -15.44 -6.08
CA THR A 83 26.66 -14.49 -6.87
C THR A 83 27.60 -13.42 -7.41
N LEU A 84 27.58 -13.21 -8.73
CA LEU A 84 28.32 -12.13 -9.37
C LEU A 84 27.44 -10.90 -9.46
N VAL A 85 27.87 -9.79 -8.85
CA VAL A 85 27.18 -8.50 -8.91
C VAL A 85 28.03 -7.53 -9.74
N GLU A 86 27.48 -6.97 -10.80
CA GLU A 86 28.16 -6.05 -11.72
C GLU A 86 27.40 -4.72 -11.86
N ARG A 87 28.12 -3.63 -12.13
CA ARG A 87 27.54 -2.36 -12.57
C ARG A 87 28.37 -1.82 -13.73
N ARG A 88 27.69 -1.54 -14.84
CA ARG A 88 28.30 -1.08 -16.11
C ARG A 88 27.70 0.27 -16.49
N TRP A 89 28.32 1.36 -16.04
CA TRP A 89 27.69 2.69 -16.13
C TRP A 89 28.01 3.47 -17.41
N LYS A 90 28.95 3.00 -18.22
CA LYS A 90 29.19 3.56 -19.57
C LYS A 90 28.34 2.89 -20.66
N GLU A 91 27.73 1.74 -20.36
CA GLU A 91 26.85 1.03 -21.30
C GLU A 91 25.45 1.67 -21.34
N LYS A 92 24.94 1.91 -22.56
CA LYS A 92 23.65 2.57 -22.76
C LYS A 92 22.52 1.72 -22.18
N GLY A 93 21.73 2.30 -21.28
CA GLY A 93 20.60 1.64 -20.63
C GLY A 93 20.92 0.90 -19.32
N LEU A 94 22.19 0.88 -18.90
CA LEU A 94 22.65 0.18 -17.68
C LEU A 94 23.16 1.11 -16.57
N LEU A 95 23.15 2.44 -16.79
CA LEU A 95 23.66 3.46 -15.86
C LEU A 95 23.21 3.28 -14.40
N ASN A 96 21.93 2.95 -14.19
CA ASN A 96 21.31 2.82 -12.87
C ASN A 96 20.94 1.37 -12.52
N LYS A 97 21.36 0.40 -13.33
CA LYS A 97 21.02 -1.01 -13.13
C LYS A 97 22.15 -1.75 -12.43
N ILE A 98 21.75 -2.74 -11.66
CA ILE A 98 22.64 -3.71 -11.03
C ILE A 98 22.46 -5.00 -11.82
N ILE A 99 23.55 -5.62 -12.23
CA ILE A 99 23.50 -6.89 -12.95
C ILE A 99 23.86 -7.97 -11.94
N VAL A 100 22.98 -8.94 -11.74
CA VAL A 100 23.23 -10.08 -10.84
C VAL A 100 23.20 -11.35 -11.67
N ASP A 101 24.31 -12.09 -11.69
CA ASP A 101 24.46 -13.31 -12.49
C ASP A 101 24.02 -13.13 -13.96
N GLY A 102 24.35 -11.97 -14.54
CA GLY A 102 23.99 -11.58 -15.91
C GLY A 102 22.59 -10.96 -16.08
N THR A 103 21.76 -10.90 -15.05
CA THR A 103 20.39 -10.34 -15.11
C THR A 103 20.37 -8.89 -14.63
N PRO A 104 19.98 -7.90 -15.47
CA PRO A 104 19.91 -6.51 -15.07
C PRO A 104 18.61 -6.22 -14.29
N MET A 105 18.75 -5.65 -13.09
CA MET A 105 17.65 -5.29 -12.19
C MET A 105 17.83 -3.89 -11.59
N LEU A 106 16.75 -3.33 -11.06
CA LEU A 106 16.76 -2.06 -10.33
C LEU A 106 17.28 -2.22 -8.90
N SER A 107 17.60 -1.11 -8.24
CA SER A 107 18.14 -1.14 -6.87
C SER A 107 17.16 -1.72 -5.83
N GLU A 108 15.85 -1.55 -6.03
CA GLU A 108 14.82 -2.11 -5.16
C GLU A 108 14.69 -3.63 -5.35
N GLU A 109 14.68 -4.09 -6.60
CA GLU A 109 14.64 -5.52 -6.95
C GLU A 109 15.87 -6.25 -6.40
N PHE A 110 17.05 -5.68 -6.57
CA PHE A 110 18.30 -6.20 -6.01
C PHE A 110 18.27 -6.29 -4.49
N SER A 111 17.70 -5.28 -3.83
CA SER A 111 17.53 -5.29 -2.38
C SER A 111 16.66 -6.47 -1.94
N ASN A 112 15.54 -6.71 -2.62
CA ASN A 112 14.65 -7.83 -2.30
C ASN A 112 15.35 -9.16 -2.56
N GLU A 113 16.07 -9.31 -3.68
CA GLU A 113 16.79 -10.54 -4.00
C GLU A 113 17.86 -10.87 -2.95
N ILE A 114 18.61 -9.88 -2.45
CA ILE A 114 19.58 -10.11 -1.35
C ILE A 114 18.85 -10.57 -0.08
N LEU A 115 17.77 -9.90 0.31
CA LEU A 115 17.03 -10.25 1.53
C LEU A 115 16.45 -11.66 1.43
N GLU A 116 15.88 -12.03 0.29
CA GLU A 116 15.37 -13.37 0.02
C GLU A 116 16.48 -14.44 0.07
N LYS A 117 17.61 -14.21 -0.59
CA LYS A 117 18.77 -15.13 -0.55
C LYS A 117 19.34 -15.27 0.86
N LEU A 118 19.29 -14.22 1.68
CA LEU A 118 19.70 -14.24 3.08
C LEU A 118 18.60 -14.77 4.03
N ASN A 119 17.43 -15.16 3.53
CA ASN A 119 16.28 -15.57 4.34
C ASN A 119 15.92 -14.52 5.43
N ILE A 120 15.98 -13.24 5.06
CA ILE A 120 15.60 -12.11 5.89
C ILE A 120 14.23 -11.60 5.40
N PRO A 121 13.21 -11.45 6.27
CA PRO A 121 11.87 -11.07 5.84
C PRO A 121 11.82 -9.64 5.30
N ILE A 122 11.11 -9.46 4.19
CA ILE A 122 10.82 -8.14 3.61
C ILE A 122 9.63 -7.56 4.37
N LEU A 123 9.86 -6.46 5.09
CA LEU A 123 8.86 -5.85 5.98
C LEU A 123 8.62 -4.38 5.60
N ASN A 124 7.40 -3.90 5.86
CA ASN A 124 7.06 -2.49 5.75
C ASN A 124 6.91 -1.88 7.15
N PHE A 125 7.48 -0.70 7.38
CA PHE A 125 7.45 -0.06 8.70
C PHE A 125 6.90 1.37 8.62
N PRO A 126 6.23 1.87 9.67
CA PRO A 126 5.70 3.22 9.68
C PRO A 126 6.84 4.24 9.80
N LYS A 127 6.94 5.15 8.82
CA LYS A 127 7.86 6.29 8.90
C LYS A 127 7.12 7.52 9.40
N GLY A 128 7.33 7.89 10.67
CA GLY A 128 6.65 9.00 11.32
C GLY A 128 5.23 8.64 11.77
N ASN A 129 4.26 9.54 11.58
CA ASN A 129 2.88 9.29 11.98
C ASN A 129 2.21 8.25 11.05
N PRO A 130 1.82 7.06 11.56
CA PRO A 130 1.25 5.98 10.75
C PRO A 130 -0.09 6.37 10.09
N TYR A 131 -0.80 7.35 10.64
CA TYR A 131 -2.10 7.83 10.15
C TYR A 131 -2.02 8.76 8.95
N THR A 132 -0.82 9.12 8.48
CA THR A 132 -0.65 9.94 7.27
C THR A 132 -0.86 9.11 5.99
N GLU A 133 -1.31 9.72 4.88
CA GLU A 133 -1.58 9.03 3.59
C GLU A 133 -0.36 8.38 2.90
N ARG A 134 0.81 8.37 3.55
CA ARG A 134 2.03 7.84 2.96
C ARG A 134 2.04 6.31 3.04
N LYS A 135 2.34 5.67 1.91
CA LYS A 135 2.66 4.25 1.86
C LYS A 135 3.87 3.98 2.77
N TRP A 136 3.78 2.95 3.60
CA TRP A 136 4.89 2.56 4.45
C TRP A 136 6.04 2.06 3.58
N PRO A 137 7.26 2.59 3.78
CA PRO A 137 8.42 2.13 3.03
C PRO A 137 8.77 0.69 3.40
N SER A 138 9.31 -0.05 2.44
CA SER A 138 9.93 -1.34 2.70
C SER A 138 11.29 -1.16 3.36
N LEU A 139 11.63 -2.07 4.27
CA LEU A 139 12.93 -2.13 4.90
C LEU A 139 13.93 -2.77 3.94
N SER A 140 14.56 -1.94 3.11
CA SER A 140 15.53 -2.39 2.11
C SER A 140 16.84 -2.89 2.73
N PHE A 141 17.55 -3.79 2.02
CA PHE A 141 18.92 -4.18 2.34
C PHE A 141 19.83 -2.94 2.44
N ARG A 142 19.56 -1.89 1.67
CA ARG A 142 20.32 -0.64 1.74
C ARG A 142 20.22 0.05 3.11
N THR A 143 19.06 -0.05 3.75
CA THR A 143 18.82 0.46 5.11
C THR A 143 19.64 -0.34 6.12
N LEU A 144 19.68 -1.68 5.98
CA LEU A 144 20.49 -2.56 6.83
C LEU A 144 21.99 -2.34 6.63
N LEU A 145 22.42 -2.11 5.38
CA LEU A 145 23.82 -1.91 5.02
C LEU A 145 24.45 -0.72 5.75
N ARG A 146 23.67 0.29 6.18
CA ARG A 146 24.20 1.41 6.97
C ARG A 146 24.63 1.03 8.39
N HIS A 147 24.06 -0.04 8.93
CA HIS A 147 24.47 -0.62 10.20
C HIS A 147 25.60 -1.64 10.03
N ILE A 148 25.81 -2.16 8.81
CA ILE A 148 26.89 -3.10 8.47
C ILE A 148 28.17 -2.38 8.05
N TYR A 149 28.04 -1.31 7.24
CA TYR A 149 29.14 -0.53 6.71
C TYR A 149 29.25 0.83 7.40
N ARG A 150 30.27 0.98 8.25
CA ARG A 150 30.67 2.26 8.82
C ARG A 150 31.68 2.96 7.91
N ARG A 151 31.23 4.04 7.26
CA ARG A 151 32.03 4.87 6.35
C ARG A 151 32.94 5.83 7.10
N GLU A 152 34.04 6.23 6.46
CA GLU A 152 34.98 7.25 6.96
C GLU A 152 34.27 8.53 7.45
N ASP A 153 33.22 8.96 6.76
CA ASP A 153 32.48 10.19 7.07
C ASP A 153 31.38 10.02 8.13
N PHE A 154 31.07 8.78 8.57
CA PHE A 154 29.86 8.41 9.34
C PHE A 154 30.18 7.80 10.71
N TRP A 155 30.70 8.64 11.61
CA TRP A 155 31.11 8.26 12.97
C TRP A 155 30.40 9.06 14.07
N LYS A 156 29.27 9.72 13.77
CA LYS A 156 28.56 10.57 14.75
C LYS A 156 27.46 9.83 15.50
N ASP A 157 26.90 8.79 14.91
CA ASP A 157 25.73 8.03 15.35
C ASP A 157 25.82 6.55 14.93
N PHE A 158 24.86 5.73 15.37
CA PHE A 158 24.79 4.29 15.02
C PHE A 158 24.69 4.08 13.50
N ALA A 159 23.82 4.83 12.83
CA ALA A 159 23.73 4.89 11.37
C ALA A 159 23.49 6.33 10.89
N ASP A 160 24.58 7.10 10.72
CA ASP A 160 24.50 8.52 10.35
C ASP A 160 23.55 8.81 9.17
N LYS A 161 22.78 9.89 9.29
CA LYS A 161 21.83 10.38 8.29
C LYS A 161 20.69 9.39 7.99
N GLN A 162 20.45 8.41 8.86
CA GLN A 162 19.28 7.54 8.83
C GLN A 162 18.31 8.00 9.92
N TYR A 163 17.01 8.04 9.60
CA TYR A 163 16.00 8.49 10.57
C TYR A 163 15.85 7.45 11.69
N ASP A 164 15.56 7.90 12.91
CA ASP A 164 15.45 7.04 14.10
C ASP A 164 14.48 5.88 13.91
N SER A 165 13.33 6.11 13.25
CA SER A 165 12.36 5.06 12.91
C SER A 165 12.95 3.97 12.00
N GLU A 166 13.85 4.35 11.08
CA GLU A 166 14.51 3.41 10.17
C GLU A 166 15.62 2.65 10.89
N GLN A 167 16.34 3.31 11.80
CA GLN A 167 17.36 2.67 12.65
C GLN A 167 16.70 1.64 13.59
N HIS A 168 15.58 2.01 14.21
CA HIS A 168 14.78 1.12 15.06
C HIS A 168 14.27 -0.11 14.29
N ALA A 169 13.74 0.10 13.08
CA ALA A 169 13.28 -1.00 12.23
C ALA A 169 14.43 -1.96 11.85
N ALA A 170 15.60 -1.43 11.46
CA ALA A 170 16.77 -2.24 11.14
C ALA A 170 17.28 -3.06 12.34
N LEU A 171 17.35 -2.44 13.52
CA LEU A 171 17.74 -3.12 14.76
C LEU A 171 16.74 -4.19 15.19
N SER A 172 15.45 -3.89 15.09
CA SER A 172 14.38 -4.87 15.39
C SER A 172 14.44 -6.08 14.45
N LEU A 173 14.87 -5.86 13.19
CA LEU A 173 15.07 -6.93 12.22
C LEU A 173 16.27 -7.79 12.60
N PHE A 174 17.43 -7.17 12.90
CA PHE A 174 18.61 -7.90 13.36
C PHE A 174 18.35 -8.66 14.66
N ALA A 175 17.51 -8.11 15.54
CA ALA A 175 17.06 -8.77 16.76
C ALA A 175 15.97 -9.85 16.54
N GLY A 176 15.52 -10.04 15.29
CA GLY A 176 14.63 -11.12 14.84
C GLY A 176 13.21 -11.07 15.39
N PHE A 177 12.70 -9.88 15.70
CA PHE A 177 11.30 -9.69 16.09
C PHE A 177 10.57 -8.60 15.28
N ALA A 178 11.18 -8.08 14.22
CA ALA A 178 10.54 -7.06 13.38
C ALA A 178 9.25 -7.57 12.70
N ASP A 179 9.15 -8.86 12.38
CA ASP A 179 7.95 -9.51 11.85
C ASP A 179 6.76 -9.44 12.81
N LYS A 180 7.03 -9.58 14.12
CA LYS A 180 6.03 -9.47 15.19
C LYS A 180 5.70 -8.02 15.50
N LEU A 181 6.65 -7.11 15.31
CA LEU A 181 6.50 -5.68 15.59
C LEU A 181 5.75 -4.94 14.47
N PHE A 182 6.03 -5.31 13.22
CA PHE A 182 5.48 -4.72 11.99
C PHE A 182 4.78 -5.78 11.10
N PRO A 183 3.78 -6.52 11.60
CA PRO A 183 3.05 -7.47 10.78
C PRO A 183 2.16 -6.76 9.75
N ASP A 184 1.83 -7.40 8.63
CA ASP A 184 0.95 -6.83 7.60
C ASP A 184 -0.41 -6.41 8.16
N LYS A 185 -0.93 -7.17 9.15
CA LYS A 185 -2.15 -6.83 9.90
C LYS A 185 -2.11 -5.44 10.55
N TYR A 186 -0.93 -4.92 10.87
CA TYR A 186 -0.77 -3.56 11.40
C TYR A 186 -1.06 -2.49 10.34
N GLY A 187 -0.65 -2.74 9.09
CA GLY A 187 -1.03 -1.90 7.95
C GLY A 187 -2.54 -1.89 7.73
N ASP A 188 -3.18 -3.07 7.82
CA ASP A 188 -4.64 -3.21 7.71
C ASP A 188 -5.37 -2.43 8.81
N LEU A 189 -4.92 -2.53 10.06
CA LEU A 189 -5.48 -1.79 11.19
C LEU A 189 -5.44 -0.28 10.95
N VAL A 190 -4.30 0.24 10.49
CA VAL A 190 -4.13 1.67 10.22
C VAL A 190 -5.01 2.11 9.05
N SER A 191 -5.15 1.30 8.00
CA SER A 191 -6.05 1.57 6.88
C SER A 191 -7.52 1.63 7.32
N LYS A 192 -7.95 0.73 8.22
CA LYS A 192 -9.30 0.71 8.78
C LYS A 192 -9.56 1.92 9.69
N GLN A 193 -8.60 2.28 10.54
CA GLN A 193 -8.70 3.49 11.38
C GLN A 193 -8.83 4.77 10.54
N LYS A 194 -8.08 4.88 9.45
CA LYS A 194 -8.24 5.98 8.47
C LYS A 194 -9.65 6.00 7.89
N LYS A 195 -10.15 4.85 7.46
CA LYS A 195 -11.50 4.73 6.90
C LYS A 195 -12.58 5.14 7.90
N VAL A 196 -12.44 4.77 9.18
CA VAL A 196 -13.35 5.25 10.25
C VAL A 196 -13.31 6.76 10.35
N SER A 197 -12.12 7.37 10.45
CA SER A 197 -11.99 8.83 10.55
C SER A 197 -12.63 9.55 9.36
N THR A 198 -12.46 9.05 8.13
CA THR A 198 -13.13 9.61 6.95
C THR A 198 -14.65 9.50 7.05
N LEU A 199 -15.18 8.33 7.47
CA LEU A 199 -16.62 8.11 7.62
C LEU A 199 -17.21 8.98 8.75
N GLU A 200 -16.47 9.22 9.82
CA GLU A 200 -16.86 10.12 10.91
C GLU A 200 -16.97 11.57 10.42
N VAL A 201 -15.97 12.07 9.68
CA VAL A 201 -16.03 13.41 9.08
C VAL A 201 -17.24 13.54 8.16
N MET A 202 -17.50 12.54 7.32
CA MET A 202 -18.69 12.54 6.47
C MET A 202 -19.99 12.56 7.30
N LYS A 203 -20.05 11.76 8.37
CA LYS A 203 -21.21 11.72 9.28
C LYS A 203 -21.45 13.08 9.95
N ASP A 204 -20.40 13.76 10.37
CA ASP A 204 -20.50 15.06 11.04
C ASP A 204 -20.97 16.15 10.05
N GLN A 205 -20.44 16.15 8.82
CA GLN A 205 -20.95 17.01 7.73
C GLN A 205 -22.45 16.79 7.46
N PHE A 206 -22.94 15.55 7.56
CA PHE A 206 -24.38 15.28 7.44
C PHE A 206 -25.19 15.82 8.62
N VAL A 207 -24.63 15.79 9.84
CA VAL A 207 -25.30 16.36 11.01
C VAL A 207 -25.43 17.88 10.86
N ASP A 208 -24.38 18.54 10.39
CA ASP A 208 -24.40 19.99 10.16
C ASP A 208 -25.40 20.37 9.07
N MET A 209 -25.42 19.64 7.94
CA MET A 209 -26.39 19.85 6.87
C MET A 209 -27.84 19.64 7.35
N LEU A 210 -28.09 18.63 8.20
CA LEU A 210 -29.41 18.41 8.78
C LEU A 210 -29.82 19.55 9.73
N GLN A 211 -28.88 20.14 10.48
CA GLN A 211 -29.17 21.31 11.31
C GLN A 211 -29.51 22.54 10.47
N GLU A 212 -28.82 22.76 9.35
CA GLU A 212 -29.10 23.87 8.43
C GLU A 212 -30.49 23.72 7.79
N VAL A 213 -30.77 22.55 7.20
CA VAL A 213 -32.08 22.23 6.59
C VAL A 213 -33.20 22.27 7.63
N SER A 214 -32.94 21.85 8.87
CA SER A 214 -33.93 21.96 9.95
C SER A 214 -34.31 23.41 10.25
N LYS A 215 -33.36 24.35 10.21
CA LYS A 215 -33.63 25.78 10.45
C LYS A 215 -34.50 26.37 9.34
N GLU A 216 -34.33 25.93 8.09
CA GLU A 216 -35.13 26.39 6.95
C GLU A 216 -36.57 25.84 6.98
N LEU A 217 -36.77 24.65 7.56
CA LEU A 217 -38.07 23.95 7.57
C LEU A 217 -38.93 24.19 8.82
N ILE A 218 -38.36 24.76 9.90
CA ILE A 218 -39.13 25.21 11.09
C ILE A 218 -39.89 26.50 10.73
N VAL A 219 -40.86 26.36 9.82
CA VAL A 219 -41.89 27.36 9.53
C VAL A 219 -43.27 26.83 9.94
N SER A 220 -43.43 25.51 10.12
CA SER A 220 -44.65 24.88 10.63
C SER A 220 -44.56 24.61 12.14
N LYS A 221 -45.55 25.08 12.91
CA LYS A 221 -45.65 24.98 14.39
C LYS A 221 -45.66 23.55 14.97
N ASP A 222 -45.69 22.50 14.15
CA ASP A 222 -45.90 21.11 14.59
C ASP A 222 -44.62 20.24 14.68
N LEU A 223 -43.46 20.76 14.30
CA LEU A 223 -42.17 20.03 14.33
C LEU A 223 -41.25 20.55 15.45
N THR A 224 -41.64 20.34 16.71
CA THR A 224 -40.81 20.64 17.89
C THR A 224 -39.96 19.46 18.37
N VAL A 225 -40.10 18.28 17.75
CA VAL A 225 -39.40 17.04 18.12
C VAL A 225 -38.26 16.77 17.13
N ALA A 226 -37.16 16.16 17.62
CA ALA A 226 -36.03 15.74 16.81
C ALA A 226 -36.46 14.98 15.53
N PHE A 227 -35.83 15.30 14.39
CA PHE A 227 -36.08 14.64 13.11
C PHE A 227 -35.65 13.17 13.17
N THR A 228 -36.63 12.27 13.32
CA THR A 228 -36.47 10.81 13.20
C THR A 228 -37.26 10.36 11.97
N SER A 229 -36.91 9.19 11.42
CA SER A 229 -37.67 8.63 10.28
C SER A 229 -39.15 8.43 10.63
N GLU A 230 -39.48 8.13 11.89
CA GLU A 230 -40.86 7.99 12.37
C GLU A 230 -41.59 9.34 12.48
N SER A 231 -40.93 10.38 13.01
CA SER A 231 -41.56 11.71 13.13
C SER A 231 -41.81 12.33 11.75
N ILE A 232 -40.90 12.11 10.80
CA ILE A 232 -41.09 12.51 9.40
C ILE A 232 -42.26 11.75 8.77
N GLN A 233 -42.34 10.43 8.96
CA GLN A 233 -43.42 9.63 8.39
C GLN A 233 -44.79 10.09 8.90
N LYS A 234 -44.92 10.35 10.20
CA LYS A 234 -46.13 10.88 10.82
C LYS A 234 -46.48 12.28 10.31
N ALA A 235 -45.49 13.16 10.14
CA ALA A 235 -45.70 14.48 9.55
C ALA A 235 -46.23 14.37 8.10
N LYS A 236 -45.69 13.45 7.30
CA LYS A 236 -46.16 13.21 5.93
C LYS A 236 -47.59 12.65 5.89
N GLU A 237 -47.96 11.79 6.82
CA GLU A 237 -49.33 11.28 6.96
C GLU A 237 -50.32 12.42 7.28
N ASN A 238 -49.99 13.29 8.23
CA ASN A 238 -50.80 14.47 8.55
C ASN A 238 -50.94 15.42 7.35
N LEU A 239 -49.86 15.67 6.60
CA LEU A 239 -49.90 16.51 5.40
C LEU A 239 -50.77 15.88 4.30
N ARG A 240 -50.71 14.56 4.12
CA ARG A 240 -51.58 13.82 3.18
C ARG A 240 -53.05 13.92 3.58
N GLU A 241 -53.36 13.77 4.88
CA GLU A 241 -54.72 13.93 5.38
C GLU A 241 -55.24 15.37 5.15
N GLN A 242 -54.39 16.38 5.28
CA GLN A 242 -54.75 17.76 4.94
C GLN A 242 -55.02 17.93 3.44
N ILE A 243 -54.20 17.32 2.58
CA ILE A 243 -54.41 17.31 1.12
C ILE A 243 -55.74 16.62 0.78
N ASP A 244 -56.04 15.47 1.38
CA ASP A 244 -57.30 14.74 1.18
C ASP A 244 -58.51 15.57 1.64
N ASN A 245 -58.41 16.25 2.78
CA ASN A 245 -59.43 17.18 3.25
C ASN A 245 -59.64 18.37 2.30
N LEU A 246 -58.57 18.91 1.71
CA LEU A 246 -58.65 19.96 0.69
C LEU A 246 -59.27 19.45 -0.61
N HIS A 247 -58.95 18.24 -1.05
CA HIS A 247 -59.60 17.58 -2.18
C HIS A 247 -61.09 17.36 -1.92
N ASN A 248 -61.48 16.92 -0.73
CA ASN A 248 -62.88 16.77 -0.33
C ASN A 248 -63.63 18.11 -0.31
N LYS A 249 -63.02 19.17 0.24
CA LYS A 249 -63.58 20.53 0.19
C LYS A 249 -63.76 21.01 -1.24
N ARG A 250 -62.77 20.79 -2.10
CA ARG A 250 -62.86 21.12 -3.53
C ARG A 250 -64.02 20.36 -4.18
N LYS A 251 -64.17 19.07 -3.89
CA LYS A 251 -65.26 18.23 -4.42
C LYS A 251 -66.63 18.79 -4.03
N ILE A 252 -66.83 19.13 -2.75
CA ILE A 252 -68.10 19.71 -2.25
C ILE A 252 -68.41 21.04 -2.97
N ILE A 253 -67.43 21.92 -3.14
CA ILE A 253 -67.63 23.21 -3.83
C ILE A 253 -68.00 22.96 -5.31
N LEU A 254 -67.35 22.00 -5.97
CA LEU A 254 -67.65 21.66 -7.36
C LEU A 254 -69.04 21.01 -7.51
N GLU A 255 -69.46 20.16 -6.57
CA GLU A 255 -70.80 19.55 -6.55
C GLU A 255 -71.90 20.59 -6.32
N ASP A 256 -71.70 21.56 -5.42
CA ASP A 256 -72.63 22.69 -5.19
C ASP A 256 -72.75 23.59 -6.43
N LEU A 257 -71.64 23.88 -7.10
CA LEU A 257 -71.63 24.63 -8.37
C LEU A 257 -72.30 23.85 -9.51
N GLN A 258 -72.13 22.53 -9.55
CA GLN A 258 -72.76 21.67 -10.55
C GLN A 258 -74.29 21.66 -10.36
N GLN A 259 -74.78 21.58 -9.12
CA GLN A 259 -76.23 21.69 -8.85
C GLN A 259 -76.79 23.08 -9.17
N LYS A 260 -76.07 24.17 -8.85
CA LYS A 260 -76.47 25.53 -9.23
C LYS A 260 -76.50 25.73 -10.74
N ALA A 261 -75.49 25.24 -11.45
CA ALA A 261 -75.43 25.30 -12.92
C ALA A 261 -76.55 24.49 -13.59
N LEU A 262 -76.92 23.31 -13.05
CA LEU A 262 -78.06 22.49 -13.51
C LEU A 262 -79.43 23.19 -13.36
N THR A 263 -79.54 24.12 -12.40
CA THR A 263 -80.78 24.88 -12.14
C THR A 263 -80.92 26.08 -13.08
N GLU A 264 -79.80 26.67 -13.55
CA GLU A 264 -79.80 27.77 -14.52
C GLU A 264 -79.78 27.31 -15.99
N THR A 265 -79.34 26.08 -16.28
CA THR A 265 -79.30 25.53 -17.65
C THR A 265 -80.66 25.15 -18.26
N GLN A 266 -81.76 25.19 -17.50
CA GLN A 266 -83.11 25.01 -18.06
C GLN A 266 -83.58 26.19 -18.96
N LYS A 267 -82.78 27.25 -19.13
CA LYS A 267 -83.11 28.42 -19.97
C LYS A 267 -82.15 28.70 -21.13
N MET A 268 -81.16 27.86 -21.41
CA MET A 268 -80.29 28.04 -22.59
C MET A 268 -80.49 26.89 -23.58
N GLU A 269 -81.16 27.19 -24.69
CA GLU A 269 -81.47 26.31 -25.83
C GLU A 269 -80.26 25.87 -26.67
N ASN A 270 -79.03 26.08 -26.25
CA ASN A 270 -77.85 25.55 -26.93
C ASN A 270 -77.14 24.55 -26.05
N GLY A 271 -77.50 23.28 -26.23
CA GLY A 271 -76.91 22.14 -25.54
C GLY A 271 -75.39 22.13 -25.68
N LEU A 272 -74.70 22.37 -24.57
CA LEU A 272 -73.38 21.79 -24.38
C LEU A 272 -73.58 20.27 -24.31
N HIS A 273 -73.13 19.55 -25.33
CA HIS A 273 -73.20 18.09 -25.38
C HIS A 273 -72.45 17.48 -24.19
N LEU A 274 -73.18 17.13 -23.14
CA LEU A 274 -72.69 16.39 -21.97
C LEU A 274 -71.93 15.12 -22.39
N ASP A 275 -72.36 14.52 -23.51
CA ASP A 275 -71.72 13.37 -24.14
C ASP A 275 -70.28 13.64 -24.59
N GLN A 276 -69.96 14.83 -25.11
CA GLN A 276 -68.58 15.17 -25.51
C GLN A 276 -67.65 15.34 -24.31
N VAL A 277 -68.16 15.88 -23.19
CA VAL A 277 -67.39 16.03 -21.95
C VAL A 277 -67.13 14.68 -21.30
N ASN A 278 -68.13 13.79 -21.31
CA ASN A 278 -67.98 12.42 -20.83
C ASN A 278 -66.96 11.64 -21.69
N GLN A 279 -67.01 11.77 -23.02
CA GLN A 279 -66.04 11.15 -23.92
C GLN A 279 -64.60 11.61 -23.68
N ILE A 280 -64.36 12.92 -23.50
CA ILE A 280 -63.02 13.43 -23.19
C ILE A 280 -62.55 12.95 -21.80
N SER A 281 -63.46 12.86 -20.84
CA SER A 281 -63.16 12.36 -19.48
C SER A 281 -62.78 10.89 -19.47
N GLU A 282 -63.50 10.05 -20.22
CA GLU A 282 -63.17 8.64 -20.44
C GLU A 282 -61.78 8.48 -21.09
N GLN A 283 -61.48 9.27 -22.13
CA GLN A 283 -60.17 9.28 -22.77
C GLN A 283 -59.04 9.65 -21.80
N ILE A 284 -59.26 10.61 -20.89
CA ILE A 284 -58.25 10.98 -19.87
C ILE A 284 -58.03 9.83 -18.89
N VAL A 285 -59.08 9.10 -18.49
CA VAL A 285 -58.96 7.92 -17.62
C VAL A 285 -58.17 6.82 -18.32
N GLU A 286 -58.44 6.58 -19.59
CA GLU A 286 -57.70 5.61 -20.40
C GLU A 286 -56.22 5.99 -20.55
N TYR A 287 -55.92 7.25 -20.88
CA TYR A 287 -54.53 7.71 -20.97
C TYR A 287 -53.79 7.66 -19.63
N ARG A 288 -54.47 7.89 -18.50
CA ARG A 288 -53.88 7.72 -17.17
C ARG A 288 -53.55 6.26 -16.85
N ALA A 289 -54.40 5.32 -17.26
CA ALA A 289 -54.09 3.90 -17.15
C ALA A 289 -52.83 3.56 -17.97
N ARG A 290 -52.74 4.04 -19.21
CA ARG A 290 -51.54 3.86 -20.05
C ARG A 290 -50.28 4.48 -19.43
N VAL A 291 -50.36 5.68 -18.83
CA VAL A 291 -49.22 6.28 -18.11
C VAL A 291 -48.75 5.40 -16.94
N LYS A 292 -49.69 4.79 -16.22
CA LYS A 292 -49.37 3.86 -15.13
C LYS A 292 -48.67 2.61 -15.67
N ASP A 293 -49.15 2.03 -16.77
CA ASP A 293 -48.55 0.87 -17.40
C ASP A 293 -47.12 1.17 -17.89
N TYR A 294 -46.93 2.30 -18.60
CA TYR A 294 -45.59 2.75 -18.98
C TYR A 294 -44.68 2.98 -17.77
N SER A 295 -45.20 3.55 -16.67
CA SER A 295 -44.39 3.74 -15.45
C SER A 295 -43.95 2.42 -14.80
N MET A 296 -44.81 1.40 -14.84
CA MET A 296 -44.49 0.07 -14.33
C MET A 296 -43.42 -0.60 -15.20
N ASN A 297 -43.60 -0.58 -16.52
CA ASN A 297 -42.64 -1.12 -17.49
C ASN A 297 -41.26 -0.43 -17.37
N LEU A 298 -41.25 0.89 -17.16
CA LEU A 298 -40.02 1.67 -16.99
C LEU A 298 -39.28 1.32 -15.70
N SER A 299 -40.00 1.05 -14.61
CA SER A 299 -39.38 0.60 -13.36
C SER A 299 -38.80 -0.82 -13.49
N GLN A 300 -39.48 -1.72 -14.20
CA GLN A 300 -38.97 -3.06 -14.50
C GLN A 300 -37.73 -3.01 -15.41
N ALA A 301 -37.77 -2.21 -16.48
CA ALA A 301 -36.64 -2.02 -17.41
C ALA A 301 -35.40 -1.45 -16.68
N ARG A 302 -35.58 -0.47 -15.77
CA ARG A 302 -34.50 0.08 -14.94
C ARG A 302 -33.89 -0.93 -13.99
N ASN A 303 -34.72 -1.74 -13.33
CA ASN A 303 -34.21 -2.81 -12.46
C ASN A 303 -33.38 -3.81 -13.27
N ARG A 304 -33.88 -4.20 -14.45
CA ARG A 304 -33.16 -5.10 -15.34
C ARG A 304 -31.85 -4.51 -15.87
N LEU A 305 -31.83 -3.22 -16.23
CA LEU A 305 -30.62 -2.51 -16.62
C LEU A 305 -29.58 -2.50 -15.50
N ASN A 306 -29.99 -2.29 -14.25
CA ASN A 306 -29.08 -2.33 -13.11
C ASN A 306 -28.50 -3.74 -12.89
N GLU A 307 -29.31 -4.78 -13.02
CA GLU A 307 -28.85 -6.18 -12.96
C GLU A 307 -27.81 -6.47 -14.06
N LEU A 308 -28.11 -6.09 -15.31
CA LEU A 308 -27.21 -6.33 -16.44
C LEU A 308 -25.90 -5.53 -16.33
N ARG A 309 -25.95 -4.30 -15.81
CA ARG A 309 -24.74 -3.50 -15.54
C ARG A 309 -23.87 -4.13 -14.45
N SER A 310 -24.49 -4.64 -13.39
CA SER A 310 -23.75 -5.36 -12.35
C SER A 310 -23.11 -6.64 -12.90
N TYR A 311 -23.82 -7.39 -13.75
CA TYR A 311 -23.27 -8.59 -14.39
C TYR A 311 -22.14 -8.25 -15.37
N PHE A 312 -22.28 -7.17 -16.15
CA PHE A 312 -21.25 -6.65 -17.04
C PHE A 312 -19.94 -6.33 -16.29
N GLU A 313 -20.03 -5.68 -15.12
CA GLU A 313 -18.85 -5.40 -14.28
C GLU A 313 -18.16 -6.69 -13.80
N VAL A 314 -18.92 -7.72 -13.45
CA VAL A 314 -18.36 -9.02 -13.04
C VAL A 314 -17.62 -9.69 -14.19
N VAL A 315 -18.22 -9.75 -15.39
CA VAL A 315 -17.60 -10.32 -16.59
C VAL A 315 -16.35 -9.54 -16.98
N GLN A 316 -16.38 -8.21 -16.91
CA GLN A 316 -15.22 -7.36 -17.17
C GLN A 316 -14.06 -7.66 -16.21
N ASN A 317 -14.35 -7.76 -14.90
CA ASN A 317 -13.34 -8.08 -13.90
C ASN A 317 -12.73 -9.48 -14.13
N GLU A 318 -13.53 -10.46 -14.56
CA GLU A 318 -13.03 -11.80 -14.87
C GLU A 318 -12.17 -11.82 -16.14
N GLU A 319 -12.55 -11.06 -17.17
CA GLU A 319 -11.71 -10.87 -18.37
C GLU A 319 -10.34 -10.28 -17.99
N GLU A 320 -10.30 -9.28 -17.11
CA GLU A 320 -9.05 -8.65 -16.63
C GLU A 320 -8.19 -9.62 -15.80
N LYS A 321 -8.80 -10.50 -15.01
CA LYS A 321 -8.08 -11.58 -14.32
C LYS A 321 -7.47 -12.56 -15.32
N LEU A 322 -8.23 -13.03 -16.30
CA LEU A 322 -7.72 -13.99 -17.29
C LEU A 322 -6.65 -13.37 -18.21
N LYS A 323 -6.72 -12.08 -18.54
CA LYS A 323 -5.62 -11.37 -19.23
C LYS A 323 -4.31 -11.41 -18.44
N ARG A 324 -4.39 -11.25 -17.12
CA ARG A 324 -3.22 -11.36 -16.23
C ARG A 324 -2.68 -12.79 -16.21
N VAL A 325 -3.56 -13.79 -16.14
CA VAL A 325 -3.18 -15.21 -16.21
C VAL A 325 -2.55 -15.56 -17.57
N GLN A 326 -3.07 -15.05 -18.69
CA GLN A 326 -2.49 -15.24 -20.02
C GLN A 326 -1.08 -14.66 -20.11
N SER A 327 -0.90 -13.43 -19.61
CA SER A 327 0.40 -12.75 -19.59
C SER A 327 1.40 -13.51 -18.73
N ALA A 328 0.99 -13.94 -17.53
CA ALA A 328 1.81 -14.77 -16.65
C ALA A 328 2.12 -16.16 -17.25
N GLY A 329 1.14 -16.80 -17.91
CA GLY A 329 1.28 -18.11 -18.54
C GLY A 329 2.29 -18.14 -19.68
N SER A 330 2.39 -17.06 -20.47
CA SER A 330 3.41 -16.93 -21.52
C SER A 330 4.85 -16.85 -20.96
N ILE A 331 5.00 -16.28 -19.77
CA ILE A 331 6.29 -16.13 -19.07
C ILE A 331 6.64 -17.42 -18.31
N ILE A 332 5.66 -17.98 -17.61
CA ILE A 332 5.84 -19.15 -16.73
C ILE A 332 5.87 -20.46 -17.52
N GLY A 333 5.15 -20.57 -18.65
CA GLY A 333 5.11 -21.79 -19.47
C GLY A 333 6.49 -22.23 -19.99
N ASN A 334 7.43 -21.28 -20.14
CA ASN A 334 8.79 -21.55 -20.56
C ASN A 334 9.75 -21.87 -19.39
N LEU A 335 9.31 -21.76 -18.14
CA LEU A 335 10.10 -22.14 -16.97
C LEU A 335 10.01 -23.65 -16.76
N LYS A 336 11.00 -24.37 -17.30
CA LYS A 336 11.20 -25.78 -16.95
C LYS A 336 11.53 -25.88 -15.46
N ALA A 337 10.71 -26.60 -14.71
CA ALA A 337 11.01 -26.91 -13.32
C ALA A 337 12.32 -27.71 -13.25
N LYS A 338 13.34 -27.10 -12.65
CA LYS A 338 14.68 -27.68 -12.45
C LYS A 338 14.73 -28.62 -11.24
N HIS A 339 13.74 -28.52 -10.35
CA HIS A 339 13.64 -29.29 -9.12
C HIS A 339 12.21 -29.85 -8.98
N CYS A 340 12.11 -31.02 -8.36
CA CYS A 340 10.83 -31.66 -8.08
C CYS A 340 10.08 -30.86 -7.00
N PRO A 341 8.85 -30.39 -7.22
CA PRO A 341 8.13 -29.59 -6.22
C PRO A 341 7.72 -30.36 -4.95
N VAL A 342 7.92 -31.68 -4.91
CA VAL A 342 7.57 -32.53 -3.75
C VAL A 342 8.79 -32.84 -2.88
N CYS A 343 9.94 -33.14 -3.48
CA CYS A 343 11.14 -33.58 -2.75
C CYS A 343 12.38 -32.71 -3.01
N ASP A 344 12.21 -31.64 -3.79
CA ASP A 344 13.23 -30.65 -4.19
C ASP A 344 14.50 -31.23 -4.84
N SER A 345 14.43 -32.50 -5.25
CA SER A 345 15.53 -33.15 -5.93
C SER A 345 15.68 -32.59 -7.35
N LEU A 346 16.94 -32.39 -7.76
CA LEU A 346 17.29 -31.88 -9.08
C LEU A 346 16.76 -32.83 -10.16
N VAL A 347 15.98 -32.30 -11.11
CA VAL A 347 15.40 -33.08 -12.20
C VAL A 347 16.28 -32.90 -13.43
N GLU A 348 17.04 -33.93 -13.79
CA GLU A 348 17.82 -33.94 -15.02
C GLU A 348 16.88 -33.88 -16.24
N HIS A 349 17.01 -32.83 -17.06
CA HIS A 349 16.31 -32.74 -18.34
C HIS A 349 16.92 -33.73 -19.35
N ARG A 350 16.68 -35.02 -19.18
CA ARG A 350 16.91 -35.96 -20.28
C ARG A 350 15.81 -35.70 -21.31
N HIS A 351 16.22 -35.41 -22.54
CA HIS A 351 15.32 -35.44 -23.68
C HIS A 351 14.69 -36.84 -23.73
N THR A 352 13.46 -36.97 -23.24
CA THR A 352 12.66 -38.16 -23.47
C THR A 352 12.28 -38.13 -24.95
N SER A 353 12.94 -38.99 -25.73
CA SER A 353 12.65 -39.24 -27.16
C SER A 353 11.22 -39.72 -27.41
N ASP A 354 10.49 -40.06 -26.35
CA ASP A 354 9.25 -40.84 -26.42
C ASP A 354 7.99 -39.99 -26.17
N GLY A 355 8.11 -38.65 -26.21
CA GLY A 355 6.94 -37.77 -26.05
C GLY A 355 6.25 -37.96 -24.70
N THR A 356 7.00 -37.99 -23.60
CA THR A 356 6.50 -38.12 -22.22
C THR A 356 7.10 -37.05 -21.31
N CYS A 357 6.32 -36.54 -20.35
CA CYS A 357 6.71 -35.49 -19.41
C CYS A 357 7.88 -35.94 -18.53
N TYR A 358 8.95 -35.16 -18.49
CA TYR A 358 10.15 -35.49 -17.71
C TYR A 358 9.91 -35.49 -16.18
N LEU A 359 8.80 -34.91 -15.69
CA LEU A 359 8.39 -34.95 -14.28
C LEU A 359 7.41 -36.08 -13.99
N CYS A 360 6.22 -36.04 -14.59
CA CYS A 360 5.13 -36.98 -14.25
C CYS A 360 5.06 -38.22 -15.16
N LYS A 361 5.95 -38.34 -16.17
CA LYS A 361 6.04 -39.43 -17.15
C LYS A 361 4.76 -39.70 -17.97
N ASN A 362 3.72 -38.88 -17.82
CA ASN A 362 2.55 -38.94 -18.69
C ASN A 362 2.93 -38.58 -20.13
N PRO A 363 2.23 -39.12 -21.15
CA PRO A 363 2.43 -38.75 -22.54
C PRO A 363 2.35 -37.22 -22.70
N GLN A 364 3.47 -36.62 -23.08
CA GLN A 364 3.57 -35.23 -23.51
C GLN A 364 3.18 -35.17 -24.98
N GLN A 365 2.08 -34.48 -25.25
CA GLN A 365 2.04 -33.74 -26.51
C GLN A 365 3.25 -32.81 -26.50
N THR A 366 4.00 -32.75 -27.61
CA THR A 366 5.17 -31.86 -27.82
C THR A 366 5.00 -30.56 -27.04
N ASN A 367 5.95 -30.19 -26.16
CA ASN A 367 5.80 -29.07 -25.19
C ASN A 367 5.18 -27.80 -25.79
N ASP A 368 5.48 -27.50 -27.05
CA ASP A 368 4.88 -26.40 -27.80
C ASP A 368 3.34 -26.53 -27.87
N LYS A 369 2.80 -27.70 -28.18
CA LYS A 369 1.34 -27.97 -28.26
C LYS A 369 0.62 -27.94 -26.91
N ALA A 370 1.31 -28.21 -25.79
CA ALA A 370 0.69 -28.20 -24.46
C ALA A 370 0.63 -26.78 -23.87
N ILE A 371 1.68 -25.98 -24.08
CA ILE A 371 1.69 -24.54 -23.77
C ILE A 371 0.72 -23.81 -24.71
N GLU A 372 0.76 -24.13 -26.01
CA GLU A 372 -0.24 -23.70 -26.98
C GLU A 372 -1.64 -24.14 -26.59
N GLY A 373 -1.85 -25.35 -26.06
CA GLY A 373 -3.16 -25.82 -25.62
C GLY A 373 -3.70 -25.09 -24.39
N GLY A 374 -2.84 -24.82 -23.40
CA GLY A 374 -3.20 -24.04 -22.21
C GLY A 374 -3.44 -22.56 -22.53
N LEU A 375 -2.58 -21.95 -23.34
CA LEU A 375 -2.77 -20.59 -23.85
C LEU A 375 -3.99 -20.51 -24.77
N ALA A 376 -4.20 -21.49 -25.65
CA ALA A 376 -5.37 -21.55 -26.53
C ALA A 376 -6.67 -21.71 -25.75
N ARG A 377 -6.65 -22.43 -24.61
CA ARG A 377 -7.79 -22.51 -23.70
C ARG A 377 -8.06 -21.17 -23.02
N VAL A 378 -7.04 -20.52 -22.46
CA VAL A 378 -7.20 -19.18 -21.86
C VAL A 378 -7.63 -18.15 -22.90
N GLU A 379 -7.13 -18.24 -24.13
CA GLU A 379 -7.55 -17.43 -25.27
C GLU A 379 -8.98 -17.73 -25.73
N PHE A 380 -9.41 -18.99 -25.64
CA PHE A 380 -10.78 -19.39 -25.90
C PHE A 380 -11.72 -18.80 -24.84
N ASP A 381 -11.40 -18.96 -23.56
CA ASP A 381 -12.18 -18.42 -22.45
C ASP A 381 -12.21 -16.88 -22.48
N LEU A 382 -11.09 -16.23 -22.82
CA LEU A 382 -11.04 -14.78 -23.05
C LEU A 382 -11.90 -14.35 -24.24
N ARG A 383 -11.92 -15.11 -25.33
CA ARG A 383 -12.81 -14.84 -26.47
C ARG A 383 -14.27 -15.01 -26.07
N GLN A 384 -14.59 -16.03 -25.28
CA GLN A 384 -15.94 -16.27 -24.78
C GLN A 384 -16.42 -15.12 -23.87
N LEU A 385 -15.61 -14.72 -22.89
CA LEU A 385 -15.96 -13.59 -22.02
C LEU A 385 -16.06 -12.27 -22.78
N ARG A 386 -15.22 -12.06 -23.81
CA ARG A 386 -15.36 -10.88 -24.67
C ARG A 386 -16.64 -10.90 -25.48
N ALA A 387 -17.02 -12.06 -26.03
CA ALA A 387 -18.29 -12.22 -26.74
C ALA A 387 -19.46 -11.95 -25.79
N GLU A 388 -19.48 -12.57 -24.61
CA GLU A 388 -20.50 -12.35 -23.59
C GLU A 388 -20.57 -10.87 -23.16
N ARG A 389 -19.42 -10.19 -23.01
CA ARG A 389 -19.38 -8.75 -22.70
C ARG A 389 -19.97 -7.90 -23.81
N ILE A 390 -19.72 -8.25 -25.07
CA ILE A 390 -20.29 -7.55 -26.23
C ILE A 390 -21.80 -7.76 -26.27
N GLU A 391 -22.27 -9.00 -26.09
CA GLU A 391 -23.70 -9.34 -26.03
C GLU A 391 -24.40 -8.59 -24.90
N LEU A 392 -23.78 -8.52 -23.71
CA LEU A 392 -24.31 -7.74 -22.59
C LEU A 392 -24.34 -6.23 -22.89
N ALA A 393 -23.33 -5.70 -23.57
CA ALA A 393 -23.31 -4.30 -23.97
C ALA A 393 -24.42 -3.99 -24.99
N GLU A 394 -24.67 -4.89 -25.94
CA GLU A 394 -25.76 -4.78 -26.91
C GLU A 394 -27.13 -4.84 -26.22
N LEU A 395 -27.34 -5.80 -25.32
CA LEU A 395 -28.56 -5.92 -24.52
C LEU A 395 -28.80 -4.68 -23.65
N ILE A 396 -27.76 -4.15 -23.00
CA ILE A 396 -27.85 -2.90 -22.24
C ILE A 396 -28.23 -1.75 -23.16
N SER A 397 -27.60 -1.63 -24.33
CA SER A 397 -27.88 -0.57 -25.29
C SER A 397 -29.31 -0.63 -25.84
N GLU A 398 -29.82 -1.83 -26.12
CA GLU A 398 -31.18 -2.06 -26.59
C GLU A 398 -32.20 -1.71 -25.50
N LEU A 399 -31.99 -2.16 -24.27
CA LEU A 399 -32.85 -1.80 -23.14
C LEU A 399 -32.80 -0.31 -22.80
N GLU A 400 -31.65 0.36 -22.92
CA GLU A 400 -31.55 1.82 -22.77
C GLU A 400 -32.34 2.56 -23.87
N LYS A 401 -32.38 2.01 -25.08
CA LYS A 401 -33.19 2.54 -26.18
C LYS A 401 -34.67 2.36 -25.88
N GLU A 402 -35.09 1.19 -25.40
CA GLU A 402 -36.47 0.93 -24.98
C GLU A 402 -36.90 1.81 -23.80
N GLU A 403 -36.00 2.04 -22.82
CA GLU A 403 -36.25 2.95 -21.71
C GLU A 403 -36.49 4.36 -22.25
N LYS A 404 -35.62 4.85 -23.15
CA LYS A 404 -35.78 6.17 -23.78
C LYS A 404 -37.10 6.29 -24.55
N VAL A 405 -37.45 5.29 -25.35
CA VAL A 405 -38.72 5.26 -26.08
C VAL A 405 -39.89 5.31 -25.11
N SER A 406 -39.87 4.49 -24.05
CA SER A 406 -40.92 4.47 -23.02
C SER A 406 -41.03 5.80 -22.26
N ILE A 407 -39.90 6.47 -21.99
CA ILE A 407 -39.88 7.82 -21.40
C ILE A 407 -40.56 8.81 -22.36
N THR A 408 -40.21 8.76 -23.65
CA THR A 408 -40.77 9.67 -24.66
C THR A 408 -42.27 9.43 -24.86
N GLU A 409 -42.71 8.18 -24.98
CA GLU A 409 -44.13 7.83 -25.11
C GLU A 409 -44.95 8.23 -23.88
N LYS A 410 -44.43 7.97 -22.68
CA LYS A 410 -45.04 8.46 -21.44
C LYS A 410 -45.20 9.98 -21.48
N ARG A 411 -44.16 10.71 -21.90
CA ARG A 411 -44.18 12.17 -22.00
C ARG A 411 -45.16 12.66 -23.08
N ASN A 412 -45.26 11.97 -24.21
CA ASN A 412 -46.22 12.27 -25.27
C ASN A 412 -47.65 12.10 -24.78
N ILE A 413 -47.95 11.00 -24.09
CA ILE A 413 -49.27 10.74 -23.50
C ILE A 413 -49.58 11.77 -22.41
N GLU A 414 -48.62 12.12 -21.56
CA GLU A 414 -48.78 13.19 -20.58
C GLU A 414 -49.08 14.54 -21.26
N THR A 415 -48.43 14.81 -22.39
CA THR A 415 -48.69 16.01 -23.21
C THR A 415 -50.08 15.96 -23.84
N GLU A 416 -50.54 14.80 -24.30
CA GLU A 416 -51.88 14.63 -24.85
C GLU A 416 -52.97 14.72 -23.78
N ILE A 417 -52.72 14.22 -22.56
CA ILE A 417 -53.56 14.49 -21.40
C ILE A 417 -53.63 16.00 -21.13
N GLN A 418 -52.52 16.72 -21.22
CA GLN A 418 -52.51 18.17 -21.06
C GLN A 418 -53.26 18.88 -22.20
N ARG A 419 -53.19 18.37 -23.43
CA ARG A 419 -53.95 18.86 -24.57
C ARG A 419 -55.45 18.59 -24.43
N LEU A 420 -55.86 17.41 -24.00
CA LEU A 420 -57.27 17.11 -23.73
C LEU A 420 -57.80 17.97 -22.58
N LYS A 421 -57.01 18.15 -21.52
CA LYS A 421 -57.29 19.14 -20.46
C LYS A 421 -57.36 20.58 -21.00
N SER A 422 -56.58 20.91 -22.03
CA SER A 422 -56.64 22.22 -22.69
C SER A 422 -57.87 22.37 -23.60
N HIS A 423 -58.42 21.28 -24.15
CA HIS A 423 -59.72 21.28 -24.86
C HIS A 423 -60.90 21.34 -23.90
N LEU A 424 -60.73 20.82 -22.68
CA LEU A 424 -61.63 21.12 -21.58
C LEU A 424 -61.44 22.54 -21.05
N LYS A 425 -60.39 23.28 -21.43
CA LYS A 425 -60.08 24.62 -20.88
C LYS A 425 -61.08 25.71 -21.28
N PRO A 426 -61.64 25.79 -22.50
CA PRO A 426 -62.75 26.69 -22.84
C PRO A 426 -64.03 26.37 -22.07
N ILE A 427 -64.36 25.08 -21.91
CA ILE A 427 -65.50 24.62 -21.10
C ILE A 427 -65.25 24.94 -19.62
N ASN A 428 -64.03 24.67 -19.14
CA ASN A 428 -63.54 25.04 -17.82
C ASN A 428 -63.33 26.55 -17.67
N MET A 429 -63.31 27.36 -18.73
CA MET A 429 -63.22 28.83 -18.70
C MET A 429 -64.62 29.45 -18.62
N VAL A 430 -65.60 28.85 -19.30
CA VAL A 430 -67.03 29.14 -19.08
C VAL A 430 -67.43 28.73 -17.66
N ILE A 431 -66.95 27.57 -17.19
CA ILE A 431 -67.09 27.13 -15.79
C ILE A 431 -66.18 27.96 -14.86
N ALA A 432 -65.01 28.45 -15.27
CA ALA A 432 -64.13 29.29 -14.44
C ALA A 432 -64.57 30.75 -14.33
N ALA A 433 -65.33 31.24 -15.28
CA ALA A 433 -66.10 32.48 -15.14
C ALA A 433 -67.20 32.33 -14.05
N ILE A 434 -67.55 31.09 -13.69
CA ILE A 434 -68.52 30.71 -12.66
C ILE A 434 -67.81 30.14 -11.40
N LEU A 435 -66.52 29.75 -11.47
CA LEU A 435 -65.78 29.14 -10.36
C LEU A 435 -65.39 30.20 -9.33
N PRO A 436 -65.71 29.97 -8.05
CA PRO A 436 -65.31 30.84 -6.97
C PRO A 436 -63.77 30.89 -6.79
N PRO A 437 -63.21 32.03 -6.37
CA PRO A 437 -61.77 32.19 -6.12
C PRO A 437 -61.22 31.23 -5.06
N GLU A 438 -62.08 30.64 -4.22
CA GLU A 438 -61.69 29.66 -3.22
C GLU A 438 -60.99 28.42 -3.81
N ILE A 439 -61.33 27.99 -5.03
CA ILE A 439 -60.70 26.80 -5.64
C ILE A 439 -59.24 27.05 -6.03
N GLY A 440 -58.91 28.25 -6.52
CA GLY A 440 -57.51 28.62 -6.79
C GLY A 440 -56.66 28.66 -5.52
N LEU A 441 -57.23 29.13 -4.41
CA LEU A 441 -56.58 29.10 -3.09
C LEU A 441 -56.39 27.68 -2.56
N ILE A 442 -57.30 26.76 -2.86
CA ILE A 442 -57.17 25.34 -2.50
C ILE A 442 -56.03 24.68 -3.28
N GLU A 443 -55.95 24.87 -4.60
CA GLU A 443 -54.88 24.29 -5.43
C GLU A 443 -53.49 24.81 -5.04
N LEU A 444 -53.37 26.11 -4.75
CA LEU A 444 -52.12 26.70 -4.27
C LEU A 444 -51.69 26.11 -2.92
N LYS A 445 -52.66 25.84 -2.02
CA LYS A 445 -52.39 25.17 -0.75
C LYS A 445 -51.97 23.72 -0.95
N ILE A 446 -52.62 22.98 -1.84
CA ILE A 446 -52.25 21.59 -2.16
C ILE A 446 -50.82 21.54 -2.68
N GLY A 447 -50.46 22.37 -3.67
CA GLY A 447 -49.10 22.42 -4.21
C GLY A 447 -48.04 22.78 -3.15
N GLY A 448 -48.37 23.67 -2.21
CA GLY A 448 -47.49 23.99 -1.07
C GLY A 448 -47.28 22.80 -0.13
N LEU A 449 -48.33 22.02 0.16
CA LEU A 449 -48.25 20.82 1.00
C LEU A 449 -47.50 19.68 0.29
N GLU A 450 -47.67 19.52 -1.03
CA GLU A 450 -46.93 18.55 -1.84
C GLU A 450 -45.42 18.85 -1.88
N GLU A 451 -45.03 20.12 -2.01
CA GLU A 451 -43.62 20.53 -1.94
C GLU A 451 -43.02 20.25 -0.55
N GLN A 452 -43.78 20.47 0.53
CA GLN A 452 -43.36 20.10 1.88
C GLN A 452 -43.14 18.59 2.03
N ILE A 453 -44.01 17.77 1.43
CA ILE A 453 -43.83 16.30 1.41
C ILE A 453 -42.54 15.90 0.68
N LEU A 454 -42.23 16.54 -0.46
CA LEU A 454 -40.99 16.30 -1.20
C LEU A 454 -39.74 16.71 -0.40
N GLN A 455 -39.79 17.82 0.33
CA GLN A 455 -38.71 18.24 1.21
C GLN A 455 -38.48 17.24 2.34
N LEU A 456 -39.55 16.74 2.97
CA LEU A 456 -39.49 15.70 4.01
C LEU A 456 -38.89 14.38 3.47
N ASP A 457 -39.15 14.03 2.21
CA ASP A 457 -38.53 12.86 1.57
C ASP A 457 -37.01 13.00 1.45
N ARG A 458 -36.51 14.16 1.01
CA ARG A 458 -35.06 14.42 0.89
C ARG A 458 -34.35 14.30 2.25
N ILE A 459 -34.99 14.78 3.33
CA ILE A 459 -34.46 14.63 4.69
C ILE A 459 -34.42 13.16 5.10
N ASN A 460 -35.49 12.40 4.83
CA ASN A 460 -35.55 10.98 5.18
C ASN A 460 -34.48 10.16 4.45
N GLU A 461 -34.21 10.43 3.18
CA GLU A 461 -33.10 9.81 2.45
C GLU A 461 -31.75 10.13 3.07
N THR A 462 -31.56 11.38 3.50
CA THR A 462 -30.33 11.84 4.16
C THR A 462 -30.14 11.16 5.53
N LEU A 463 -31.21 11.00 6.32
CA LEU A 463 -31.21 10.25 7.57
C LEU A 463 -30.88 8.76 7.36
N LYS A 464 -31.42 8.14 6.30
CA LYS A 464 -31.08 6.76 5.93
C LYS A 464 -29.59 6.62 5.61
N LYS A 465 -29.01 7.54 4.83
CA LYS A 465 -27.56 7.57 4.55
C LYS A 465 -26.73 7.67 5.82
N ARG A 466 -27.08 8.57 6.75
CA ARG A 466 -26.43 8.69 8.07
C ARG A 466 -26.48 7.36 8.84
N SER A 467 -27.66 6.73 8.91
CA SER A 467 -27.82 5.44 9.60
C SER A 467 -26.94 4.34 8.98
N GLY A 468 -26.79 4.35 7.66
CA GLY A 468 -25.90 3.45 6.92
C GLY A 468 -24.42 3.69 7.25
N LEU A 469 -23.98 4.96 7.31
CA LEU A 469 -22.63 5.33 7.73
C LEU A 469 -22.34 4.88 9.16
N SER A 470 -23.26 5.11 10.10
CA SER A 470 -23.11 4.63 11.48
C SER A 470 -22.94 3.12 11.56
N LYS A 471 -23.72 2.33 10.79
CA LYS A 471 -23.56 0.87 10.72
C LYS A 471 -22.22 0.44 10.13
N GLN A 472 -21.70 1.18 9.16
CA GLN A 472 -20.38 0.89 8.59
C GLN A 472 -19.25 1.22 9.58
N ILE A 473 -19.36 2.35 10.28
CA ILE A 473 -18.41 2.75 11.33
C ILE A 473 -18.35 1.66 12.41
N THR A 474 -19.49 1.27 12.99
CA THR A 474 -19.51 0.25 14.05
C THR A 474 -18.96 -1.09 13.57
N LYS A 475 -19.26 -1.50 12.35
CA LYS A 475 -18.67 -2.72 11.76
C LYS A 475 -17.14 -2.61 11.69
N ILE A 476 -16.61 -1.51 11.15
CA ILE A 476 -15.15 -1.34 11.03
C ILE A 476 -14.49 -1.20 12.40
N GLU A 477 -15.12 -0.54 13.37
CA GLU A 477 -14.64 -0.45 14.75
C GLU A 477 -14.52 -1.82 15.42
N THR A 478 -15.51 -2.71 15.24
CA THR A 478 -15.41 -4.07 15.76
C THR A 478 -14.24 -4.84 15.13
N GLU A 479 -14.00 -4.67 13.82
CA GLU A 479 -12.85 -5.26 13.13
C GLU A 479 -11.53 -4.68 13.67
N ILE A 480 -11.45 -3.36 13.92
CA ILE A 480 -10.28 -2.70 14.52
C ILE A 480 -9.98 -3.30 15.90
N SER A 481 -10.98 -3.45 16.78
CA SER A 481 -10.78 -4.02 18.12
C SER A 481 -10.26 -5.46 18.06
N THR A 482 -10.76 -6.28 17.12
CA THR A 482 -10.24 -7.65 16.93
C THR A 482 -8.79 -7.65 16.45
N LEU A 483 -8.44 -6.78 15.50
CA LEU A 483 -7.07 -6.66 15.01
C LEU A 483 -6.12 -6.13 16.09
N GLN A 484 -6.56 -5.17 16.90
CA GLN A 484 -5.78 -4.67 18.05
C GLN A 484 -5.44 -5.79 19.03
N ALA A 485 -6.43 -6.60 19.42
CA ALA A 485 -6.23 -7.73 20.32
C ALA A 485 -5.27 -8.79 19.73
N ASP A 486 -5.37 -9.06 18.43
CA ASP A 486 -4.45 -9.96 17.73
C ASP A 486 -3.01 -9.43 17.71
N LEU A 487 -2.82 -8.13 17.47
CA LEU A 487 -1.50 -7.50 17.47
C LEU A 487 -0.87 -7.45 18.85
N GLU A 488 -1.66 -7.16 19.89
CA GLU A 488 -1.17 -7.20 21.27
C GLU A 488 -0.66 -8.59 21.65
N LYS A 489 -1.39 -9.66 21.25
CA LYS A 489 -0.93 -11.04 21.45
C LYS A 489 0.39 -11.35 20.75
N LEU A 490 0.63 -10.80 19.55
CA LEU A 490 1.90 -10.95 18.84
C LEU A 490 3.03 -10.18 19.56
N ARG A 491 2.75 -8.96 20.01
CA ARG A 491 3.71 -8.10 20.71
C ARG A 491 4.11 -8.64 22.08
N CYS A 492 3.19 -9.28 22.81
CA CYS A 492 3.50 -9.94 24.08
C CYS A 492 4.51 -11.09 23.95
N LYS A 493 4.73 -11.62 22.74
CA LYS A 493 5.75 -12.66 22.49
C LYS A 493 7.14 -12.09 22.25
N ILE A 494 7.31 -10.77 22.23
CA ILE A 494 8.59 -10.11 21.99
C ILE A 494 9.30 -9.92 23.33
N ASP A 495 10.46 -10.56 23.49
CA ASP A 495 11.34 -10.35 24.62
C ASP A 495 12.38 -9.26 24.30
N PHE A 496 11.97 -8.01 24.50
CA PHE A 496 12.85 -6.86 24.32
C PHE A 496 14.05 -6.87 25.28
N GLN A 497 13.87 -7.44 26.47
CA GLN A 497 14.89 -7.44 27.52
C GLN A 497 16.03 -8.37 27.14
N SER A 498 15.72 -9.61 26.75
CA SER A 498 16.74 -10.58 26.31
C SER A 498 17.55 -10.08 25.11
N ALA A 499 16.89 -9.46 24.11
CA ALA A 499 17.59 -8.88 22.97
C ALA A 499 18.51 -7.70 23.38
N SER A 500 18.03 -6.84 24.27
CA SER A 500 18.78 -5.70 24.83
C SER A 500 20.00 -6.16 25.61
N ASP A 501 19.85 -7.16 26.48
CA ASP A 501 20.92 -7.73 27.30
C ASP A 501 21.96 -8.40 26.41
N THR A 502 21.53 -9.15 25.39
CA THR A 502 22.41 -9.82 24.43
C THR A 502 23.33 -8.84 23.70
N ILE A 503 22.78 -7.71 23.23
CA ILE A 503 23.56 -6.66 22.56
C ILE A 503 24.47 -5.96 23.58
N THR A 504 23.94 -5.62 24.75
CA THR A 504 24.67 -4.97 25.85
C THR A 504 25.89 -5.76 26.29
N ASP A 505 25.72 -7.06 26.55
CA ASP A 505 26.80 -7.95 26.99
C ASP A 505 27.88 -8.09 25.92
N SER A 506 27.48 -8.11 24.65
CA SER A 506 28.42 -8.20 23.53
C SER A 506 29.21 -6.89 23.35
N MET A 507 28.57 -5.73 23.51
CA MET A 507 29.25 -4.43 23.52
C MET A 507 30.25 -4.34 24.68
N ASN A 508 29.84 -4.72 25.90
CA ASN A 508 30.74 -4.71 27.06
C ASN A 508 31.86 -5.75 26.91
N SER A 509 31.62 -6.89 26.26
CA SER A 509 32.67 -7.89 25.97
C SER A 509 33.78 -7.32 25.10
N TYR A 510 33.45 -6.53 24.07
CA TYR A 510 34.44 -5.80 23.28
C TYR A 510 35.25 -4.82 24.13
N LEU A 511 34.57 -3.99 24.93
CA LEU A 511 35.23 -2.99 25.77
C LEU A 511 36.13 -3.62 26.84
N ASN A 512 35.72 -4.74 27.40
CA ASN A 512 36.54 -5.52 28.35
C ASN A 512 37.76 -6.14 27.65
N ALA A 513 37.60 -6.63 26.41
CA ALA A 513 38.73 -7.13 25.63
C ALA A 513 39.78 -6.03 25.38
N LEU A 514 39.34 -4.80 25.07
CA LEU A 514 40.24 -3.66 24.93
C LEU A 514 41.04 -3.38 26.21
N ASN A 515 40.38 -3.46 27.37
CA ASN A 515 40.96 -3.19 28.67
C ASN A 515 41.85 -4.31 29.22
N THR A 516 41.92 -5.47 28.55
CA THR A 516 42.71 -6.61 29.02
C THR A 516 44.21 -6.29 29.00
N ASP A 517 44.71 -5.63 27.95
CA ASP A 517 46.12 -5.25 27.87
C ASP A 517 46.42 -3.91 28.54
N ASP A 518 45.47 -2.97 28.43
CA ASP A 518 45.61 -1.61 28.97
C ASP A 518 44.27 -1.11 29.52
N PRO A 519 44.10 -1.13 30.85
CA PRO A 519 42.88 -0.67 31.51
C PRO A 519 42.54 0.81 31.29
N SER A 520 43.47 1.61 30.78
CA SER A 520 43.24 3.03 30.49
C SER A 520 42.47 3.27 29.18
N ARG A 521 42.34 2.24 28.31
CA ARG A 521 41.68 2.35 27.00
C ARG A 521 40.18 2.65 27.12
N TRP A 522 39.48 2.09 28.10
CA TRP A 522 38.08 2.38 28.38
C TRP A 522 37.80 2.55 29.88
N THR A 523 37.57 3.80 30.31
CA THR A 523 37.35 4.16 31.72
C THR A 523 35.95 4.72 32.00
N LYS A 524 35.07 4.74 31.00
CA LYS A 524 33.76 5.42 31.04
C LYS A 524 32.64 4.60 31.70
N GLY A 525 32.93 3.41 32.21
CA GLY A 525 31.95 2.54 32.86
C GLY A 525 31.21 1.61 31.90
N LYS A 526 30.19 0.91 32.40
CA LYS A 526 29.45 -0.08 31.61
C LYS A 526 28.50 0.59 30.62
N VAL A 527 28.36 -0.04 29.46
CA VAL A 527 27.37 0.32 28.45
C VAL A 527 26.07 -0.42 28.72
N ALA A 528 24.92 0.21 28.45
CA ALA A 528 23.62 -0.43 28.41
C ALA A 528 22.87 -0.03 27.13
N PHE A 529 22.39 -1.02 26.38
CA PHE A 529 21.58 -0.85 25.17
C PHE A 529 20.17 -1.34 25.45
N LYS A 530 19.14 -0.52 25.19
CA LYS A 530 17.74 -0.84 25.49
C LYS A 530 16.88 -0.68 24.26
N ILE A 531 16.32 -1.77 23.76
CA ILE A 531 15.32 -1.75 22.68
C ILE A 531 13.92 -1.69 23.29
N LYS A 532 13.05 -0.85 22.72
CA LYS A 532 11.65 -0.65 23.12
C LYS A 532 10.73 -0.91 21.94
N ASP A 533 9.41 -0.84 22.16
CA ASP A 533 8.40 -1.01 21.09
C ASP A 533 8.59 -0.05 19.90
N ARG A 534 9.04 1.19 20.15
CA ARG A 534 9.07 2.27 19.13
C ARG A 534 10.42 2.96 18.97
N SER A 535 11.40 2.61 19.78
CA SER A 535 12.71 3.26 19.80
C SER A 535 13.74 2.35 20.43
N PHE A 536 14.99 2.80 20.45
CA PHE A 536 16.05 2.23 21.26
C PHE A 536 16.83 3.36 21.91
N ASP A 537 17.46 3.07 23.04
CA ASP A 537 18.29 4.01 23.78
C ASP A 537 19.60 3.35 24.18
N ALA A 538 20.66 4.15 24.29
CA ALA A 538 21.97 3.67 24.67
C ALA A 538 22.61 4.57 25.72
N PHE A 539 23.11 3.94 26.78
CA PHE A 539 23.62 4.60 27.97
C PHE A 539 25.06 4.16 28.26
N VAL A 540 25.82 5.06 28.88
CA VAL A 540 27.16 4.80 29.41
C VAL A 540 27.16 5.27 30.86
N ALA A 541 27.46 4.37 31.79
CA ALA A 541 27.41 4.64 33.24
C ALA A 541 26.06 5.20 33.77
N GLY A 542 24.97 5.06 33.00
CA GLY A 542 23.63 5.53 33.36
C GLY A 542 23.14 6.73 32.55
N ASP A 543 24.05 7.46 31.91
CA ASP A 543 23.75 8.67 31.14
C ASP A 543 23.75 8.39 29.62
N GLN A 544 23.12 9.26 28.83
CA GLN A 544 23.02 9.08 27.38
C GLN A 544 24.41 9.11 26.73
N TRP A 545 24.73 8.10 25.90
CA TRP A 545 26.07 7.95 25.32
C TRP A 545 26.55 9.18 24.53
N SER A 546 25.61 9.89 23.87
CA SER A 546 25.92 11.00 22.97
C SER A 546 26.45 12.24 23.70
N SER A 547 26.06 12.45 24.95
CA SER A 547 26.48 13.58 25.80
C SER A 547 27.74 13.27 26.60
N GLU A 548 27.93 12.02 27.04
CA GLU A 548 29.03 11.63 27.95
C GLU A 548 30.38 11.40 27.26
N LEU A 549 30.36 10.94 26.01
CA LEU A 549 31.57 10.45 25.36
C LEU A 549 32.32 11.56 24.60
N GLY A 550 33.64 11.64 24.81
CA GLY A 550 34.55 12.40 23.94
C GLY A 550 34.80 11.71 22.59
N ALA A 551 35.46 12.40 21.65
CA ALA A 551 35.65 11.92 20.28
C ALA A 551 36.29 10.52 20.19
N THR A 552 37.40 10.30 20.89
CA THR A 552 38.06 8.98 20.96
C THR A 552 37.15 7.90 21.56
N SER A 553 36.48 8.17 22.68
CA SER A 553 35.60 7.19 23.35
C SER A 553 34.34 6.88 22.52
N LYS A 554 33.83 7.82 21.73
CA LYS A 554 32.73 7.58 20.78
C LYS A 554 33.10 6.53 19.73
N VAL A 555 34.33 6.57 19.23
CA VAL A 555 34.81 5.54 18.27
C VAL A 555 34.84 4.16 18.91
N LEU A 556 35.37 4.04 20.13
CA LEU A 556 35.37 2.75 20.85
C LEU A 556 33.96 2.23 21.11
N PHE A 557 33.03 3.12 21.49
CA PHE A 557 31.63 2.78 21.69
C PHE A 557 30.93 2.33 20.40
N LEU A 558 31.16 3.03 19.28
CA LEU A 558 30.58 2.64 17.99
C LEU A 558 31.19 1.35 17.46
N LEU A 559 32.47 1.08 17.72
CA LEU A 559 33.09 -0.21 17.41
C LEU A 559 32.52 -1.34 18.25
N SER A 560 32.25 -1.10 19.54
CA SER A 560 31.60 -2.10 20.39
C SER A 560 30.20 -2.45 19.90
N TYR A 561 29.48 -1.48 19.30
CA TYR A 561 28.22 -1.71 18.61
C TYR A 561 28.38 -2.59 17.35
N HIS A 562 29.39 -2.32 16.50
CA HIS A 562 29.65 -3.18 15.34
C HIS A 562 30.08 -4.59 15.74
N TYR A 563 30.86 -4.71 16.81
CA TYR A 563 31.22 -5.98 17.41
C TYR A 563 29.99 -6.73 17.95
N SER A 564 29.06 -6.02 18.60
CA SER A 564 27.83 -6.65 19.10
C SER A 564 26.97 -7.17 17.96
N LEU A 565 26.85 -6.43 16.86
CA LEU A 565 26.12 -6.87 15.67
C LEU A 565 26.69 -8.17 15.07
N ILE A 566 28.00 -8.26 14.82
CA ILE A 566 28.59 -9.48 14.25
C ILE A 566 28.48 -10.66 15.22
N SER A 567 28.50 -10.42 16.53
CA SER A 567 28.27 -11.46 17.54
C SER A 567 26.86 -12.07 17.51
N LEU A 568 25.89 -11.41 16.86
CA LEU A 568 24.52 -11.92 16.70
C LEU A 568 24.45 -13.07 15.69
N PHE A 569 25.44 -13.23 14.81
CA PHE A 569 25.41 -14.19 13.70
C PHE A 569 25.17 -15.64 14.14
N ASN A 570 25.71 -16.06 15.28
CA ASN A 570 25.54 -17.43 15.81
C ASN A 570 24.42 -17.54 16.87
N LYS A 571 23.70 -16.46 17.17
CA LYS A 571 22.68 -16.48 18.21
C LYS A 571 21.32 -16.85 17.62
N GLU A 572 20.61 -17.76 18.28
CA GLU A 572 19.26 -18.14 17.87
C GLU A 572 18.32 -16.94 17.92
N ASN A 573 17.38 -16.87 16.97
CA ASN A 573 16.41 -15.80 16.82
C ASN A 573 16.97 -14.43 16.42
N PHE A 574 18.26 -14.31 16.04
CA PHE A 574 18.81 -13.09 15.46
C PHE A 574 19.01 -13.24 13.95
N LEU A 575 18.84 -12.15 13.20
CA LEU A 575 18.92 -12.14 11.74
C LEU A 575 20.03 -11.18 11.29
N TYR A 576 21.28 -11.53 11.56
CA TYR A 576 22.44 -10.74 11.13
C TYR A 576 23.23 -11.46 10.04
N PRO A 577 23.64 -10.79 8.94
CA PRO A 577 24.27 -11.46 7.80
C PRO A 577 25.75 -11.81 7.99
N GLY A 578 26.35 -11.48 9.15
CA GLY A 578 27.73 -11.86 9.47
C GLY A 578 28.81 -11.04 8.74
N LEU A 579 28.47 -9.89 8.16
CA LEU A 579 29.41 -8.98 7.49
C LEU A 579 29.51 -7.66 8.27
N VAL A 580 30.72 -7.17 8.50
CA VAL A 580 31.00 -5.81 9.00
C VAL A 580 32.07 -5.16 8.13
N ILE A 581 31.84 -3.90 7.75
CA ILE A 581 32.81 -3.11 6.98
C ILE A 581 33.14 -1.84 7.78
N LEU A 582 34.42 -1.63 8.07
CA LEU A 582 34.93 -0.52 8.87
C LEU A 582 35.91 0.32 8.04
N ASP A 583 35.57 1.59 7.85
CA ASP A 583 36.41 2.57 7.16
C ASP A 583 36.84 3.63 8.17
N PHE A 584 38.04 3.45 8.73
CA PHE A 584 38.54 4.26 9.84
C PHE A 584 38.84 5.69 9.37
N PRO A 585 38.46 6.72 10.15
CA PRO A 585 38.74 8.09 9.79
C PRO A 585 40.24 8.37 9.96
N PRO A 586 40.83 9.26 9.14
CA PRO A 586 42.26 9.56 9.16
C PRO A 586 42.66 10.30 10.43
N GLN A 587 41.74 11.02 11.06
CA GLN A 587 41.89 11.76 12.30
C GLN A 587 40.57 11.68 13.08
N LEU A 588 40.67 11.65 14.41
CA LEU A 588 39.51 11.80 15.29
C LEU A 588 39.08 13.27 15.34
N ALA A 589 37.85 13.53 15.79
CA ALA A 589 37.33 14.91 15.90
C ALA A 589 38.13 15.79 16.90
N ASP A 590 38.95 15.18 17.75
CA ASP A 590 39.89 15.84 18.66
C ASP A 590 41.29 16.09 18.03
N GLY A 591 41.46 15.76 16.74
CA GLY A 591 42.72 15.96 16.00
C GLY A 591 43.76 14.86 16.21
N THR A 592 43.49 13.86 17.06
CA THR A 592 44.43 12.76 17.30
C THR A 592 44.42 11.76 16.14
N SER A 593 45.61 11.22 15.81
CA SER A 593 45.77 10.20 14.77
C SER A 593 45.32 8.83 15.29
N ILE A 594 44.48 8.14 14.52
CA ILE A 594 44.09 6.75 14.81
C ILE A 594 45.21 5.77 14.44
N ALA A 595 46.13 6.17 13.56
CA ALA A 595 47.16 5.32 12.99
C ALA A 595 47.93 4.49 14.03
N ASP A 596 48.38 5.10 15.12
CA ASP A 596 49.19 4.41 16.14
C ASP A 596 48.38 3.44 17.02
N LYS A 597 47.06 3.41 16.82
CA LYS A 597 46.07 2.75 17.68
C LYS A 597 45.20 1.73 16.96
N GLU A 598 45.38 1.54 15.66
CA GLU A 598 44.50 0.70 14.82
C GLU A 598 44.51 -0.79 15.22
N ASN A 599 45.66 -1.34 15.63
CA ASN A 599 45.80 -2.77 15.94
C ASN A 599 44.82 -3.23 17.03
N TYR A 600 44.86 -2.59 18.20
CA TYR A 600 44.05 -3.01 19.35
C TYR A 600 42.54 -2.83 19.10
N LEU A 601 42.15 -1.96 18.16
CA LEU A 601 40.75 -1.76 17.79
C LEU A 601 40.17 -2.96 17.03
N ILE A 602 41.03 -3.71 16.31
CA ILE A 602 40.62 -4.84 15.48
C ILE A 602 40.91 -6.19 16.15
N GLU A 603 41.87 -6.27 17.07
CA GLU A 603 42.19 -7.49 17.83
C GLU A 603 40.96 -8.19 18.44
N PRO A 604 40.00 -7.51 19.09
CA PRO A 604 38.78 -8.17 19.57
C PRO A 604 38.00 -8.87 18.46
N PHE A 605 37.91 -8.26 17.27
CA PHE A 605 37.24 -8.87 16.11
C PHE A 605 37.99 -10.11 15.62
N ILE A 606 39.33 -10.07 15.57
CA ILE A 606 40.16 -11.23 15.21
C ILE A 606 39.87 -12.39 16.17
N ASN A 607 39.88 -12.10 17.48
CA ASN A 607 39.64 -13.11 18.52
C ASN A 607 38.21 -13.68 18.46
N LEU A 608 37.22 -12.87 18.09
CA LEU A 608 35.84 -13.35 17.90
C LEU A 608 35.73 -14.26 16.68
N LEU A 609 36.26 -13.82 15.53
CA LEU A 609 36.13 -14.52 14.25
C LEU A 609 37.01 -15.78 14.16
N ALA A 610 38.01 -15.92 15.02
CA ALA A 610 38.80 -17.15 15.16
C ALA A 610 37.99 -18.33 15.76
N LYS A 611 36.84 -18.06 16.40
CA LYS A 611 36.01 -19.11 16.99
C LYS A 611 35.29 -19.92 15.89
N PRO A 612 35.16 -21.25 16.03
CA PRO A 612 34.53 -22.12 15.02
C PRO A 612 33.09 -21.71 14.63
N GLU A 613 32.37 -21.12 15.57
CA GLU A 613 31.00 -20.62 15.40
C GLU A 613 30.88 -19.45 14.40
N TYR A 614 31.99 -18.79 14.08
CA TYR A 614 32.05 -17.57 13.27
C TYR A 614 32.79 -17.76 11.93
N LEU A 615 33.07 -19.01 11.53
CA LEU A 615 33.82 -19.32 10.30
C LEU A 615 33.22 -18.72 9.01
N ASN A 616 31.91 -18.47 8.99
CA ASN A 616 31.19 -17.89 7.86
C ASN A 616 30.88 -16.39 8.04
N THR A 617 31.69 -15.69 8.81
CA THR A 617 31.58 -14.23 9.01
C THR A 617 32.78 -13.50 8.46
N GLN A 618 32.62 -12.20 8.22
CA GLN A 618 33.66 -11.38 7.61
C GLN A 618 33.69 -9.98 8.20
N VAL A 619 34.91 -9.53 8.54
CA VAL A 619 35.21 -8.11 8.82
C VAL A 619 36.13 -7.60 7.73
N ILE A 620 35.80 -6.45 7.15
CA ILE A 620 36.65 -5.73 6.19
C ILE A 620 36.99 -4.37 6.80
N ALA A 621 38.24 -4.18 7.18
CA ALA A 621 38.73 -2.95 7.80
C ALA A 621 39.69 -2.21 6.88
N ALA A 622 39.55 -0.89 6.73
CA ALA A 622 40.49 -0.03 6.02
C ALA A 622 41.12 0.99 6.96
N GLY A 623 42.46 1.04 6.98
CA GLY A 623 43.23 1.93 7.85
C GLY A 623 44.65 2.18 7.34
N ARG A 624 45.45 2.91 8.10
CA ARG A 624 46.76 3.41 7.68
C ARG A 624 47.92 2.49 8.05
N SER A 625 47.90 1.88 9.22
CA SER A 625 49.13 1.43 9.91
C SER A 625 48.97 0.17 10.73
N PHE A 626 47.98 -0.67 10.43
CA PHE A 626 47.91 -2.03 10.98
C PHE A 626 49.25 -2.77 10.83
N GLN A 627 49.84 -3.31 11.90
CA GLN A 627 51.15 -3.98 11.89
C GLN A 627 51.17 -5.17 12.85
N GLY A 628 51.88 -6.26 12.52
CA GLY A 628 52.09 -7.38 13.45
C GLY A 628 50.86 -8.19 13.85
N LEU A 629 49.70 -8.01 13.18
CA LEU A 629 48.49 -8.79 13.43
C LEU A 629 48.57 -10.17 12.76
N GLU A 630 48.24 -11.21 13.51
CA GLU A 630 48.13 -12.60 13.04
C GLU A 630 46.67 -12.97 12.71
N ASN A 631 46.44 -14.05 11.97
CA ASN A 631 45.11 -14.55 11.59
C ASN A 631 44.24 -13.54 10.81
N ILE A 632 44.90 -12.71 9.98
CA ILE A 632 44.24 -11.74 9.09
C ILE A 632 44.64 -11.95 7.63
N ASN A 633 43.77 -11.54 6.72
CA ASN A 633 44.14 -11.32 5.32
C ASN A 633 44.54 -9.85 5.10
N ARG A 634 45.83 -9.62 4.83
CA ARG A 634 46.37 -8.28 4.68
C ARG A 634 46.54 -7.91 3.21
N ILE A 635 45.84 -6.86 2.78
CA ILE A 635 45.91 -6.30 1.43
C ILE A 635 46.64 -4.95 1.50
N LYS A 636 47.86 -4.89 0.96
CA LYS A 636 48.66 -3.65 0.92
C LYS A 636 48.41 -2.88 -0.37
N LEU A 637 47.95 -1.63 -0.25
CA LEU A 637 47.81 -0.69 -1.36
C LEU A 637 48.99 0.27 -1.38
N ASN A 638 49.90 0.09 -2.33
CA ASN A 638 51.17 0.82 -2.38
C ASN A 638 51.12 2.09 -3.25
N HIS A 639 50.14 2.19 -4.15
CA HIS A 639 50.05 3.30 -5.09
C HIS A 639 49.30 4.49 -4.47
N VAL A 640 50.02 5.60 -4.23
CA VAL A 640 49.42 6.87 -3.77
C VAL A 640 48.92 7.65 -4.98
N TRP A 641 47.63 7.99 -4.98
CA TRP A 641 47.01 8.77 -6.05
C TRP A 641 47.08 10.25 -5.68
N THR A 642 47.74 11.06 -6.53
CA THR A 642 47.85 12.52 -6.37
C THR A 642 46.71 13.29 -7.04
#